data_AF-A0A329SJD2-F1
#
_entry.id   AF-A0A329SJD2-F1
#
_cell.length_a   1.000
_cell.length_b   1.000
_cell.length_c   1.000
_cell.angle_alpha   90.00
_cell.angle_beta   90.00
_cell.angle_gamma   90.00
#
_symmetry.space_group_name_H-M   'P 1'
#
loop_
_entity.id
_entity.type
_entity.pdbx_description
1 polymer ?
#
loop_
_entity_poly.entity_id
_entity_poly.type
_entity_poly.pdbx_seq_one_letter_code
_entity_poly.pdbx_strand_id
1 'polypeptide(L)'
;MPIVTVSDIVRCSFDNEMLYTLTLGLNEDAREKFKKEVLQYLDICVLEDKVERILWKAERSTDASDAQVVYELTNVRQWQSVEFPYWLAFEVEGRLQIRHKQYVVAQHLINGPGTVCQLNMGRGKTRVILPMLLLYFTQSRCARVVRAHFLGPLLSEARHFMHRYLSASSAQLCIFEQPFHRQIDLDARRLELMRDILDEMKLFGGIQLVSPADRMSLELKRLELGKEASIANTLDEILENDQFVDVLDECNALLHHKYHLMYAVGSPIPLCSGIERWKVAEALLSVVADRSVGSRVTKVLETPHVSCVSPDYSARLGAYDGTRLNTVVQSTELLREHLKKAVVLDLIDNAAFELMWLHTLGNENTCASLVMAITDISGSLHEALGNHLHKFSPYISQLLALRGLVAFGVLGHCMENGIEWTLAFRFLVFGRRKSRSRSVLRMFLRKDPNLVTRTFVLFSRYWDIIIERQQYSQWFESVKAGLSDENRKALGDVRHISLADARQFGTLYKAYTFCMEAINFYLNTCVFPRDTAQYPQRLSRTAWNLAAGASNIGFSGTNDNHRLLPLSVTQFRNVHRFHGRVFFSLQRTRRRKLLSTLALLAGVSNHEAATFLLEQTGFGFAGVTYFDGRRESNCWMIAEKTRRVVIPSEKASMTESETFVIFDEARSRGSDMKLSPNASALLTLGPRLTKDKLMQGAGRMRQIGCNQTLWIASFDEVALSILQSNEEREISALTALDVLNWVVANTKAESVRGLLEWASNGIHYRKTQLARETELVDEDWSLETLYQEKVTADKIARVIESKACFGVEDVDDALIAQICGRGCVYGLDDEVCMSAHTNESERELHVEEEEQQVHELEVPVCKPMKEKSWDYSRILGARSIEDLRGIVNVVCMDSCIRQWTTLTNLADLAWTSTQIVGTEKFFATVVARRGIDRMNEFLRVIDVMLIFENDQVLLVSEREADQILELLWSTSDSCSFRLVNFALVCEGVDRIGRKTQFRDVPLALGCRLDQEVPVLSLAACHVFNGETMPTTRQQAVLNNVLCDLLKPVAQREATLGNFVMSRGNGHKWTRSFLHELCCRMDLELQVLKSGLP
;
A
#
# COMPACT_ATOMS: atom_id res chain seq x y z
N MET A 1 31.61 36.03 25.00
CA MET A 1 30.47 36.04 24.06
C MET A 1 30.26 34.63 23.55
N PRO A 2 29.02 34.16 23.34
CA PRO A 2 28.79 32.89 22.67
C PRO A 2 29.51 32.90 21.30
N ILE A 3 30.07 31.76 20.90
CA ILE A 3 30.70 31.60 19.59
C ILE A 3 29.57 31.60 18.56
N VAL A 4 29.45 32.70 17.82
CA VAL A 4 28.42 32.85 16.78
C VAL A 4 28.71 31.84 15.67
N THR A 5 27.75 30.94 15.41
CA THR A 5 27.84 29.99 14.30
C THR A 5 27.26 30.59 13.02
N VAL A 6 27.56 29.98 11.87
CA VAL A 6 26.97 30.40 10.59
C VAL A 6 25.43 30.27 10.60
N SER A 7 24.90 29.26 11.29
CA SER A 7 23.46 29.08 11.52
C SER A 7 22.86 30.26 12.28
N ASP A 8 23.55 30.76 13.30
CA ASP A 8 23.11 31.93 14.08
C ASP A 8 23.06 33.20 13.22
N ILE A 9 24.02 33.37 12.29
CA ILE A 9 24.04 34.49 11.34
C ILE A 9 22.86 34.38 10.37
N VAL A 10 22.59 33.19 9.83
CA VAL A 10 21.45 32.97 8.93
C VAL A 10 20.13 33.25 9.67
N ARG A 11 19.99 32.81 10.91
CA ARG A 11 18.81 33.07 11.76
C ARG A 11 18.57 34.56 11.99
N CYS A 12 19.62 35.34 12.20
CA CYS A 12 19.50 36.80 12.36
C CYS A 12 18.84 37.50 11.16
N SER A 13 18.81 36.87 9.97
CA SER A 13 18.16 37.45 8.81
C SER A 13 16.63 37.50 8.92
N PHE A 14 16.00 36.55 9.63
CA PHE A 14 14.54 36.42 9.72
C PHE A 14 13.99 36.37 11.15
N ASP A 15 14.76 35.92 12.14
CA ASP A 15 14.35 35.85 13.54
C ASP A 15 14.88 37.03 14.36
N ASN A 16 13.96 37.90 14.77
CA ASN A 16 14.28 39.07 15.57
C ASN A 16 14.64 38.68 17.02
N GLU A 17 14.10 37.60 17.60
CA GLU A 17 14.42 37.18 18.97
C GLU A 17 15.87 36.71 19.10
N MET A 18 16.38 36.00 18.09
CA MET A 18 17.80 35.64 18.01
C MET A 18 18.70 36.89 17.90
N LEU A 19 18.29 37.92 17.16
CA LEU A 19 19.01 39.20 17.12
C LEU A 19 19.10 39.84 18.53
N TYR A 20 18.00 39.81 19.29
CA TYR A 20 17.99 40.30 20.68
C TYR A 20 18.90 39.47 21.60
N THR A 21 18.93 38.15 21.41
CA THR A 21 19.69 37.21 22.27
C THR A 21 21.19 37.25 22.00
N LEU A 22 21.60 37.31 20.73
CA LEU A 22 23.01 37.31 20.34
C LEU A 22 23.72 38.63 20.65
N THR A 23 22.98 39.75 20.66
CA THR A 23 23.54 41.09 20.84
C THR A 23 22.72 41.93 21.83
N LEU A 24 22.78 41.51 23.10
CA LEU A 24 22.12 42.19 24.22
C LEU A 24 22.51 43.67 24.38
N GLY A 25 23.68 44.09 23.88
CA GLY A 25 24.21 45.45 24.01
C GLY A 25 24.10 46.37 22.80
N LEU A 26 23.45 45.96 21.70
CA LEU A 26 23.25 46.81 20.52
C LEU A 26 21.94 47.61 20.61
N ASN A 27 21.99 48.89 20.26
CA ASN A 27 20.80 49.73 20.06
C ASN A 27 20.00 49.25 18.83
N GLU A 28 18.71 49.61 18.75
CA GLU A 28 17.83 49.20 17.64
C GLU A 28 18.39 49.53 16.25
N ASP A 29 18.91 50.75 16.04
CA ASP A 29 19.56 51.17 14.78
C ASP A 29 20.74 50.27 14.38
N ALA A 30 21.52 49.82 15.37
CA ALA A 30 22.67 48.96 15.13
C ALA A 30 22.24 47.53 14.78
N ARG A 31 21.11 47.06 15.35
CA ARG A 31 20.51 45.76 14.99
C ARG A 31 19.91 45.78 13.59
N GLU A 32 19.22 46.85 13.20
CA GLU A 32 18.72 47.01 11.84
C GLU A 32 19.86 47.06 10.82
N LYS A 33 20.92 47.79 11.13
CA LYS A 33 22.13 47.82 10.30
C LYS A 33 22.75 46.43 10.20
N PHE A 34 22.92 45.72 11.31
CA PHE A 34 23.46 44.36 11.30
C PHE A 34 22.61 43.41 10.45
N LYS A 35 21.28 43.44 10.59
CA LYS A 35 20.36 42.64 9.77
C LYS A 35 20.51 42.94 8.28
N LYS A 36 20.65 44.21 7.89
CA LYS A 36 20.86 44.61 6.50
C LYS A 36 22.19 44.10 5.93
N GLU A 37 23.27 44.18 6.71
CA GLU A 37 24.58 43.65 6.33
C GLU A 37 24.55 42.12 6.21
N VAL A 38 23.85 41.42 7.11
CA VAL A 38 23.64 39.97 7.03
C VAL A 38 22.90 39.59 5.74
N LEU A 39 21.82 40.29 5.38
CA LEU A 39 21.09 40.04 4.14
C LEU A 39 21.99 40.21 2.90
N GLN A 40 22.83 41.25 2.87
CA GLN A 40 23.78 41.47 1.78
C GLN A 40 24.86 40.37 1.71
N TYR A 41 25.35 39.91 2.87
CA TYR A 41 26.28 38.79 2.93
C TYR A 41 25.68 37.51 2.36
N LEU A 42 24.44 37.18 2.75
CA LEU A 42 23.72 36.00 2.23
C LEU A 42 23.46 36.12 0.72
N ASP A 43 23.15 37.32 0.21
CA ASP A 43 23.00 37.56 -1.23
C ASP A 43 24.29 37.22 -2.01
N ILE A 44 25.44 37.57 -1.45
CA ILE A 44 26.76 37.27 -2.05
C ILE A 44 27.00 35.75 -2.05
N CYS A 45 26.70 35.05 -0.97
CA CYS A 45 26.84 33.59 -0.90
C CYS A 45 26.06 32.87 -2.00
N VAL A 46 24.81 33.29 -2.27
CA VAL A 46 24.00 32.68 -3.35
C VAL A 46 24.63 32.93 -4.74
N LEU A 47 25.24 34.09 -4.95
CA LEU A 47 25.93 34.41 -6.19
C LEU A 47 27.23 33.62 -6.35
N GLU A 48 27.99 33.44 -5.28
CA GLU A 48 29.19 32.58 -5.25
C GLU A 48 28.83 31.13 -5.61
N ASP A 49 27.82 30.55 -4.95
CA ASP A 49 27.30 29.21 -5.27
C ASP A 49 26.83 29.12 -6.74
N LYS A 50 26.23 30.18 -7.28
CA LYS A 50 25.82 30.21 -8.69
C LYS A 50 27.04 30.12 -9.62
N VAL A 51 28.10 30.86 -9.34
CA VAL A 51 29.34 30.83 -10.13
C VAL A 51 29.97 29.44 -10.09
N GLU A 52 30.06 28.82 -8.91
CA GLU A 52 30.55 27.44 -8.77
C GLU A 52 29.74 26.45 -9.61
N ARG A 53 28.39 26.53 -9.56
CA ARG A 53 27.52 25.66 -10.37
C ARG A 53 27.73 25.87 -11.86
N ILE A 54 27.98 27.11 -12.31
CA ILE A 54 28.24 27.40 -13.72
C ILE A 54 29.59 26.82 -14.14
N LEU A 55 30.65 27.02 -13.35
CA LEU A 55 31.98 26.47 -13.60
C LEU A 55 31.93 24.94 -13.68
N TRP A 56 31.29 24.30 -12.70
CA TRP A 56 31.13 22.85 -12.67
C TRP A 56 30.39 22.30 -13.90
N LYS A 57 29.37 23.00 -14.39
CA LYS A 57 28.65 22.62 -15.63
C LYS A 57 29.51 22.85 -16.87
N ALA A 58 30.32 23.90 -16.89
CA ALA A 58 31.18 24.24 -18.03
C ALA A 58 32.39 23.29 -18.16
N GLU A 59 32.95 22.82 -17.04
CA GLU A 59 34.07 21.87 -17.02
C GLU A 59 33.69 20.46 -17.51
N ARG A 60 32.41 20.09 -17.43
CA ARG A 60 31.86 18.80 -17.89
C ARG A 60 31.31 18.83 -19.33
N SER A 61 31.74 19.81 -20.13
CA SER A 61 31.21 20.14 -21.47
C SER A 61 31.30 19.05 -22.53
N THR A 62 32.01 17.94 -22.31
CA THR A 62 31.96 16.79 -23.23
C THR A 62 30.62 16.05 -23.20
N ASP A 63 29.85 16.14 -22.10
CA ASP A 63 28.55 15.46 -21.91
C ASP A 63 27.38 16.40 -21.58
N ALA A 64 27.65 17.65 -21.19
CA ALA A 64 26.61 18.63 -20.83
C ALA A 64 26.16 19.46 -22.04
N SER A 65 24.84 19.56 -22.26
CA SER A 65 24.27 20.43 -23.30
C SER A 65 24.45 21.90 -22.93
N ASP A 66 24.99 22.72 -23.86
CA ASP A 66 25.13 24.19 -23.75
C ASP A 66 23.87 24.89 -23.21
N ALA A 67 22.69 24.34 -23.49
CA ALA A 67 21.41 24.83 -23.00
C ALA A 67 21.32 24.91 -21.46
N GLN A 68 21.97 24.00 -20.72
CA GLN A 68 21.93 24.00 -19.25
C GLN A 68 22.75 25.13 -18.63
N VAL A 69 23.86 25.51 -19.27
CA VAL A 69 24.71 26.62 -18.85
C VAL A 69 24.00 27.94 -19.14
N VAL A 70 23.44 28.09 -20.35
CA VAL A 70 22.63 29.26 -20.74
C VAL A 70 21.44 29.45 -19.79
N TYR A 71 20.78 28.36 -19.42
CA TYR A 71 19.65 28.41 -18.48
C TYR A 71 20.07 28.88 -17.07
N GLU A 72 21.24 28.49 -16.57
CA GLU A 72 21.75 28.95 -15.28
C GLU A 72 22.16 30.43 -15.34
N LEU A 73 22.83 30.84 -16.43
CA LEU A 73 23.27 32.23 -16.65
C LEU A 73 22.08 33.20 -16.69
N THR A 74 21.03 32.84 -17.44
CA THR A 74 19.82 33.65 -17.61
C THR A 74 18.96 33.77 -16.34
N ASN A 75 19.19 32.94 -15.32
CA ASN A 75 18.45 33.00 -14.07
C ASN A 75 18.92 34.17 -13.19
N VAL A 76 18.13 35.23 -13.08
CA VAL A 76 18.42 36.40 -12.24
C VAL A 76 17.32 36.55 -11.20
N ARG A 77 17.70 36.88 -9.96
CA ARG A 77 16.74 37.15 -8.87
C ARG A 77 15.92 38.40 -9.22
N GLN A 78 14.60 38.31 -9.09
CA GLN A 78 13.66 39.42 -9.38
C GLN A 78 12.78 39.80 -8.19
N TRP A 79 13.09 39.29 -7.00
CA TRP A 79 12.41 39.59 -5.74
C TRP A 79 13.41 40.17 -4.75
N GLN A 80 12.93 40.92 -3.76
CA GLN A 80 13.79 41.62 -2.80
C GLN A 80 14.06 40.76 -1.56
N SER A 81 15.33 40.60 -1.22
CA SER A 81 15.79 39.87 -0.03
C SER A 81 15.26 40.41 1.29
N VAL A 82 14.91 41.70 1.33
CA VAL A 82 14.35 42.38 2.51
C VAL A 82 12.90 41.98 2.76
N GLU A 83 12.12 41.75 1.70
CA GLU A 83 10.70 41.36 1.79
C GLU A 83 10.55 39.88 2.18
N PHE A 84 11.46 39.03 1.68
CA PHE A 84 11.43 37.57 1.87
C PHE A 84 12.76 37.02 2.43
N PRO A 85 13.16 37.39 3.65
CA PRO A 85 14.46 36.96 4.22
C PRO A 85 14.57 35.44 4.41
N TYR A 86 13.46 34.75 4.69
CA TYR A 86 13.41 33.29 4.82
C TYR A 86 13.62 32.55 3.49
N TRP A 87 13.20 33.13 2.35
CA TRP A 87 13.53 32.56 1.04
C TRP A 87 15.02 32.68 0.74
N LEU A 88 15.67 33.75 1.19
CA LEU A 88 17.12 33.91 1.04
C LEU A 88 17.89 32.90 1.92
N ALA A 89 17.46 32.72 3.17
CA ALA A 89 18.03 31.69 4.04
C ALA A 89 17.93 30.29 3.39
N PHE A 90 16.76 29.95 2.82
CA PHE A 90 16.55 28.71 2.09
C PHE A 90 17.44 28.58 0.84
N GLU A 91 17.71 29.67 0.10
CA GLU A 91 18.64 29.67 -1.03
C GLU A 91 20.07 29.30 -0.60
N VAL A 92 20.56 29.91 0.47
CA VAL A 92 21.92 29.69 1.01
C VAL A 92 22.08 28.27 1.54
N GLU A 93 21.16 27.81 2.37
CA GLU A 93 21.22 26.44 2.93
C GLU A 93 21.04 25.37 1.86
N GLY A 94 20.17 25.63 0.90
CA GLY A 94 19.90 24.73 -0.23
C GLY A 94 20.95 24.80 -1.35
N ARG A 95 21.92 25.73 -1.27
CA ARG A 95 22.88 26.07 -2.35
C ARG A 95 22.21 26.20 -3.71
N LEU A 96 21.07 26.88 -3.74
CA LEU A 96 20.22 27.04 -4.92
C LEU A 96 19.82 28.49 -5.12
N GLN A 97 19.38 28.82 -6.34
CA GLN A 97 18.80 30.12 -6.63
C GLN A 97 17.36 29.95 -7.15
N ILE A 98 16.41 30.55 -6.44
CA ILE A 98 14.99 30.58 -6.79
C ILE A 98 14.84 31.29 -8.13
N ARG A 99 14.15 30.61 -9.04
CA ARG A 99 13.92 31.13 -10.40
C ARG A 99 12.81 32.16 -10.38
N HIS A 100 12.91 33.17 -11.24
CA HIS A 100 11.86 34.17 -11.40
C HIS A 100 10.47 33.54 -11.60
N LYS A 101 10.37 32.48 -12.42
CA LYS A 101 9.09 31.78 -12.64
C LYS A 101 8.53 31.08 -11.38
N GLN A 102 9.39 30.59 -10.50
CA GLN A 102 8.97 29.98 -9.23
C GLN A 102 8.43 31.05 -8.29
N TYR A 103 9.10 32.21 -8.24
CA TYR A 103 8.65 33.39 -7.49
C TYR A 103 7.27 33.89 -7.96
N VAL A 104 7.07 34.12 -9.26
CA VAL A 104 5.77 34.59 -9.81
C VAL A 104 4.63 33.65 -9.42
N VAL A 105 4.88 32.35 -9.46
CA VAL A 105 3.86 31.36 -9.09
C VAL A 105 3.61 31.37 -7.58
N ALA A 106 4.65 31.43 -6.74
CA ALA A 106 4.48 31.53 -5.29
C ALA A 106 3.67 32.78 -4.91
N GLN A 107 4.01 33.93 -5.47
CA GLN A 107 3.31 35.19 -5.23
C GLN A 107 1.84 35.14 -5.67
N HIS A 108 1.55 34.51 -6.80
CA HIS A 108 0.16 34.32 -7.26
C HIS A 108 -0.66 33.47 -6.27
N LEU A 109 -0.11 32.37 -5.77
CA LEU A 109 -0.81 31.51 -4.82
C LEU A 109 -0.98 32.16 -3.46
N ILE A 110 0.00 32.95 -3.00
CA ILE A 110 -0.10 33.73 -1.77
C ILE A 110 -1.25 34.74 -1.85
N ASN A 111 -1.39 35.42 -2.99
CA ASN A 111 -2.40 36.47 -3.20
C ASN A 111 -3.76 35.94 -3.69
N GLY A 112 -3.84 34.68 -4.10
CA GLY A 112 -5.00 34.07 -4.74
C GLY A 112 -5.47 32.81 -4.02
N PRO A 113 -6.16 32.92 -2.87
CA PRO A 113 -6.75 31.75 -2.22
C PRO A 113 -7.74 31.05 -3.17
N GLY A 114 -7.77 29.72 -3.17
CA GLY A 114 -8.62 28.93 -4.08
C GLY A 114 -8.02 28.75 -5.49
N THR A 115 -6.77 29.16 -5.72
CA THR A 115 -6.11 29.00 -7.03
C THR A 115 -5.13 27.84 -7.05
N VAL A 116 -5.09 27.13 -8.19
CA VAL A 116 -4.10 26.09 -8.48
C VAL A 116 -3.32 26.45 -9.74
N CYS A 117 -2.00 26.35 -9.67
CA CYS A 117 -1.11 26.70 -10.78
C CYS A 117 -0.63 25.46 -11.54
N GLN A 118 -0.67 25.50 -12.87
CA GLN A 118 -0.03 24.46 -13.68
C GLN A 118 1.47 24.75 -13.82
N LEU A 119 2.30 23.75 -13.52
CA LEU A 119 3.74 23.79 -13.70
C LEU A 119 4.24 22.49 -14.31
N ASN A 120 5.04 22.61 -15.37
CA ASN A 120 5.67 21.45 -16.00
C ASN A 120 6.46 20.63 -14.96
N MET A 121 6.46 19.32 -15.15
CA MET A 121 7.16 18.39 -14.28
C MET A 121 8.67 18.73 -14.24
N GLY A 122 9.30 18.56 -13.07
CA GLY A 122 10.73 18.84 -12.88
C GLY A 122 11.08 20.33 -12.73
N ARG A 123 10.10 21.22 -12.59
CA ARG A 123 10.33 22.67 -12.35
C ARG A 123 10.51 23.05 -10.88
N GLY A 124 10.57 22.06 -9.97
CA GLY A 124 10.78 22.29 -8.53
C GLY A 124 9.52 22.65 -7.77
N LYS A 125 8.37 22.05 -8.09
CA LYS A 125 7.10 22.24 -7.36
C LYS A 125 7.26 21.89 -5.88
N THR A 126 7.51 20.61 -5.60
CA THR A 126 7.65 20.07 -4.24
C THR A 126 8.95 20.50 -3.55
N ARG A 127 10.05 20.68 -4.31
CA ARG A 127 11.38 20.95 -3.73
C ARG A 127 11.74 22.42 -3.59
N VAL A 128 10.99 23.35 -4.21
CA VAL A 128 11.30 24.79 -4.15
C VAL A 128 10.06 25.58 -3.80
N ILE A 129 9.00 25.49 -4.61
CA ILE A 129 7.82 26.35 -4.43
C ILE A 129 7.04 25.97 -3.18
N LEU A 130 6.90 24.68 -2.90
CA LEU A 130 6.22 24.22 -1.69
C LEU A 130 6.95 24.70 -0.41
N PRO A 131 8.27 24.50 -0.23
CA PRO A 131 9.04 25.15 0.84
C PRO A 131 8.85 26.66 0.92
N MET A 132 8.84 27.37 -0.21
CA MET A 132 8.61 28.82 -0.24
C MET A 132 7.25 29.21 0.36
N LEU A 133 6.19 28.47 0.01
CA LEU A 133 4.85 28.69 0.57
C LEU A 133 4.80 28.35 2.06
N LEU A 134 5.37 27.22 2.46
CA LEU A 134 5.38 26.78 3.86
C LEU A 134 6.09 27.81 4.74
N LEU A 135 7.28 28.27 4.34
CA LEU A 135 8.03 29.31 5.05
C LEU A 135 7.27 30.64 5.14
N TYR A 136 6.54 31.01 4.08
CA TYR A 136 5.71 32.23 4.06
C TYR A 136 4.57 32.13 5.08
N PHE A 137 3.77 31.06 5.00
CA PHE A 137 2.57 30.94 5.82
C PHE A 137 2.87 30.69 7.30
N THR A 138 3.91 29.93 7.65
CA THR A 138 4.27 29.72 9.06
C THR A 138 4.82 30.98 9.74
N GLN A 139 5.52 31.84 8.99
CA GLN A 139 6.13 33.07 9.54
C GLN A 139 5.19 34.27 9.55
N SER A 140 4.16 34.29 8.69
CA SER A 140 3.22 35.42 8.57
C SER A 140 2.33 35.66 9.80
N ARG A 141 2.61 35.05 10.97
CA ARG A 141 1.82 35.10 12.21
C ARG A 141 0.32 34.89 11.95
N CYS A 142 0.01 34.05 10.97
CA CYS A 142 -1.36 33.69 10.66
C CYS A 142 -1.85 32.77 11.80
N ALA A 143 -3.06 32.99 12.31
CA ALA A 143 -3.67 32.10 13.32
C ALA A 143 -4.04 30.70 12.78
N ARG A 144 -3.58 30.36 11.57
CA ARG A 144 -3.97 29.19 10.79
C ARG A 144 -2.79 28.24 10.65
N VAL A 145 -3.07 26.95 10.78
CA VAL A 145 -2.09 25.88 10.59
C VAL A 145 -1.89 25.61 9.10
N VAL A 146 -0.64 25.46 8.67
CA VAL A 146 -0.34 25.12 7.28
C VAL A 146 -0.40 23.62 7.11
N ARG A 147 -1.31 23.14 6.26
CA ARG A 147 -1.51 21.71 6.00
C ARG A 147 -1.10 21.36 4.57
N ALA A 148 -0.06 20.55 4.42
CA ALA A 148 0.41 20.09 3.12
C ALA A 148 -0.13 18.69 2.81
N HIS A 149 -0.85 18.57 1.70
CA HIS A 149 -1.41 17.31 1.23
C HIS A 149 -0.52 16.65 0.17
N PHE A 150 -0.24 15.36 0.39
CA PHE A 150 0.55 14.54 -0.51
C PHE A 150 -0.20 13.24 -0.84
N LEU A 151 0.03 12.72 -2.04
CA LEU A 151 -0.34 11.33 -2.35
C LEU A 151 0.43 10.39 -1.40
N GLY A 152 -0.20 9.34 -0.90
CA GLY A 152 0.41 8.37 0.03
C GLY A 152 1.83 7.92 -0.38
N PRO A 153 2.09 7.54 -1.65
CA PRO A 153 3.43 7.15 -2.12
C PRO A 153 4.49 8.25 -2.04
N LEU A 154 4.10 9.53 -2.04
CA LEU A 154 5.02 10.68 -2.00
C LEU A 154 5.24 11.20 -0.59
N LEU A 155 4.41 10.81 0.37
CA LEU A 155 4.44 11.34 1.74
C LEU A 155 5.78 11.08 2.44
N SER A 156 6.34 9.87 2.27
CA SER A 156 7.61 9.49 2.91
C SER A 156 8.82 10.23 2.34
N GLU A 157 8.87 10.43 1.01
CA GLU A 157 9.90 11.24 0.33
C GLU A 157 9.77 12.71 0.73
N ALA A 158 8.54 13.24 0.71
CA ALA A 158 8.27 14.61 1.10
C ALA A 158 8.67 14.86 2.57
N ARG A 159 8.33 13.96 3.50
CA ARG A 159 8.72 14.06 4.91
C ARG A 159 10.22 14.13 5.08
N HIS A 160 10.99 13.23 4.46
CA HIS A 160 12.46 13.26 4.56
C HIS A 160 13.06 14.54 3.99
N PHE A 161 12.54 14.99 2.84
CA PHE A 161 12.98 16.23 2.23
C PHE A 161 12.69 17.42 3.16
N MET A 162 11.45 17.57 3.64
CA MET A 162 11.08 18.67 4.51
C MET A 162 11.80 18.63 5.86
N HIS A 163 12.00 17.44 6.44
CA HIS A 163 12.80 17.32 7.65
C HIS A 163 14.24 17.82 7.44
N ARG A 164 14.86 17.47 6.31
CA ARG A 164 16.24 17.90 6.00
C ARG A 164 16.37 19.40 5.73
N TYR A 165 15.43 19.97 4.98
CA TYR A 165 15.56 21.34 4.45
C TYR A 165 14.73 22.39 5.20
N LEU A 166 13.80 21.99 6.09
CA LEU A 166 12.98 22.90 6.89
C LEU A 166 13.14 22.65 8.40
N SER A 167 13.07 21.40 8.89
CA SER A 167 13.20 21.12 10.33
C SER A 167 14.63 21.14 10.84
N ALA A 168 15.55 20.47 10.15
CA ALA A 168 16.98 20.44 10.46
C ALA A 168 17.73 21.66 9.91
N SER A 169 16.99 22.68 9.45
CA SER A 169 17.50 23.93 8.90
C SER A 169 17.57 25.01 9.98
N SER A 170 18.13 26.17 9.64
CA SER A 170 18.09 27.36 10.50
C SER A 170 16.67 27.77 10.87
N ALA A 171 15.66 27.45 10.05
CA ALA A 171 14.26 27.77 10.31
C ALA A 171 13.62 26.92 11.43
N GLN A 172 14.17 25.74 11.75
CA GLN A 172 13.67 24.83 12.81
C GLN A 172 12.14 24.61 12.82
N LEU A 173 11.52 24.50 11.65
CA LEU A 173 10.08 24.31 11.55
C LEU A 173 9.66 22.93 12.08
N CYS A 174 8.67 22.92 12.98
CA CYS A 174 8.06 21.69 13.47
C CYS A 174 7.19 21.09 12.36
N ILE A 175 7.47 19.83 12.01
CA ILE A 175 6.72 19.07 11.01
C ILE A 175 6.04 17.92 11.72
N PHE A 176 4.71 17.90 11.67
CA PHE A 176 3.89 16.88 12.27
C PHE A 176 3.15 16.08 11.21
N GLU A 177 3.28 14.75 11.25
CA GLU A 177 2.48 13.84 10.42
C GLU A 177 1.31 13.34 11.25
N GLN A 178 0.09 13.42 10.69
CA GLN A 178 -1.11 12.91 11.36
C GLN A 178 -1.71 11.73 10.58
N PRO A 179 -1.12 10.53 10.69
CA PRO A 179 -1.73 9.33 10.13
C PRO A 179 -3.01 9.01 10.90
N PHE A 180 -4.09 8.67 10.20
CA PHE A 180 -5.35 8.36 10.84
C PHE A 180 -6.07 7.21 10.13
N HIS A 181 -6.36 6.17 10.90
CA HIS A 181 -7.06 4.99 10.41
C HIS A 181 -8.41 4.82 11.13
N ARG A 182 -9.42 4.33 10.40
CA ARG A 182 -10.77 4.11 10.91
C ARG A 182 -10.83 3.34 12.24
N GLN A 183 -9.98 2.33 12.37
CA GLN A 183 -9.95 1.41 13.52
C GLN A 183 -9.40 2.04 14.81
N ILE A 184 -8.88 3.27 14.74
CA ILE A 184 -8.42 3.97 15.93
C ILE A 184 -9.64 4.39 16.75
N ASP A 185 -9.71 3.90 17.99
CA ASP A 185 -10.70 4.36 18.96
C ASP A 185 -10.32 5.78 19.45
N LEU A 186 -11.27 6.71 19.35
CA LEU A 186 -11.06 8.09 19.75
C LEU A 186 -11.61 8.30 21.16
N ASP A 187 -10.70 8.46 22.13
CA ASP A 187 -11.03 8.82 23.50
C ASP A 187 -10.82 10.33 23.71
N ALA A 188 -11.46 10.91 24.73
CA ALA A 188 -11.31 12.32 25.08
C ALA A 188 -9.83 12.75 25.20
N ARG A 189 -8.98 11.93 25.83
CA ARG A 189 -7.53 12.18 25.96
C ARG A 189 -6.80 12.27 24.62
N ARG A 190 -7.19 11.44 23.63
CA ARG A 190 -6.57 11.46 22.29
C ARG A 190 -6.98 12.71 21.51
N LEU A 191 -8.23 13.15 21.68
CA LEU A 191 -8.72 14.40 21.10
C LEU A 191 -8.07 15.63 21.74
N GLU A 192 -7.89 15.63 23.06
CA GLU A 192 -7.11 16.65 23.77
C GLU A 192 -5.69 16.74 23.22
N LEU A 193 -5.00 15.61 23.07
CA LEU A 193 -3.66 15.59 22.47
C LEU A 193 -3.65 16.16 21.04
N MET A 194 -4.64 15.82 20.21
CA MET A 194 -4.75 16.37 18.85
C MET A 194 -4.96 17.89 18.87
N ARG A 195 -5.79 18.37 19.79
CA ARG A 195 -6.05 19.80 19.98
C ARG A 195 -4.79 20.53 20.46
N ASP A 196 -4.11 19.99 21.46
CA ASP A 196 -2.88 20.57 22.01
C ASP A 196 -1.79 20.70 20.93
N ILE A 197 -1.64 19.67 20.08
CA ILE A 197 -0.70 19.70 18.96
C ILE A 197 -1.09 20.77 17.92
N LEU A 198 -2.38 20.91 17.61
CA LEU A 198 -2.86 21.97 16.71
C LEU A 198 -2.59 23.37 17.28
N ASP A 199 -2.86 23.57 18.57
CA ASP A 199 -2.67 24.85 19.23
C ASP A 199 -1.17 25.19 19.38
N GLU A 200 -0.31 24.21 19.64
CA GLU A 200 1.15 24.36 19.59
C GLU A 200 1.62 24.77 18.19
N MET A 201 1.10 24.14 17.13
CA MET A 201 1.43 24.51 15.76
C MET A 201 0.96 25.92 15.39
N LYS A 202 -0.16 26.40 15.93
CA LYS A 202 -0.63 27.79 15.73
C LYS A 202 0.29 28.80 16.43
N LEU A 203 0.83 28.46 17.59
CA LEU A 203 1.69 29.34 18.38
C LEU A 203 3.12 29.43 17.81
N PHE A 204 3.71 28.30 17.42
CA PHE A 204 5.12 28.23 16.98
C PHE A 204 5.31 28.15 15.46
N GLY A 205 4.23 28.10 14.68
CA GLY A 205 4.30 28.05 13.22
C GLY A 205 4.67 26.67 12.67
N GLY A 206 3.88 25.64 12.99
CA GLY A 206 4.09 24.26 12.54
C GLY A 206 3.48 23.93 11.17
N ILE A 207 3.98 22.84 10.57
CA ILE A 207 3.48 22.28 9.30
C ILE A 207 2.86 20.91 9.58
N GLN A 208 1.62 20.73 9.14
CA GLN A 208 0.92 19.45 9.21
C GLN A 208 1.04 18.72 7.85
N LEU A 209 1.65 17.54 7.84
CA LEU A 209 1.71 16.65 6.67
C LEU A 209 0.59 15.63 6.75
N VAL A 210 -0.26 15.57 5.71
CA VAL A 210 -1.46 14.73 5.73
C VAL A 210 -1.68 14.07 4.37
N SER A 211 -2.02 12.77 4.36
CA SER A 211 -2.55 12.14 3.15
C SER A 211 -4.06 12.41 3.05
N PRO A 212 -4.64 12.52 1.83
CA PRO A 212 -6.09 12.69 1.68
C PRO A 212 -6.91 11.59 2.35
N ALA A 213 -6.39 10.35 2.37
CA ALA A 213 -7.03 9.22 3.01
C ALA A 213 -7.12 9.41 4.53
N ASP A 214 -6.04 9.85 5.18
CA ASP A 214 -6.02 10.12 6.62
C ASP A 214 -7.00 11.24 7.01
N ARG A 215 -7.00 12.35 6.26
CA ARG A 215 -7.91 13.48 6.51
C ARG A 215 -9.37 13.06 6.42
N MET A 216 -9.75 12.48 5.28
CA MET A 216 -11.13 12.07 5.07
C MET A 216 -11.54 10.94 6.02
N SER A 217 -10.59 10.09 6.43
CA SER A 217 -10.84 9.06 7.44
C SER A 217 -11.22 9.66 8.79
N LEU A 218 -10.55 10.74 9.20
CA LEU A 218 -10.89 11.49 10.41
C LEU A 218 -12.28 12.15 10.29
N GLU A 219 -12.58 12.75 9.14
CA GLU A 219 -13.90 13.33 8.85
C GLU A 219 -15.03 12.28 8.83
N LEU A 220 -14.75 11.07 8.37
CA LEU A 220 -15.70 9.95 8.37
C LEU A 220 -15.87 9.33 9.76
N LYS A 221 -14.79 9.23 10.54
CA LYS A 221 -14.85 8.73 11.93
C LYS A 221 -15.75 9.61 12.79
N ARG A 222 -15.71 10.92 12.58
CA ARG A 222 -16.64 11.88 13.19
C ARG A 222 -18.11 11.47 12.98
N LEU A 223 -18.46 11.00 11.78
CA LEU A 223 -19.82 10.58 11.45
C LEU A 223 -20.17 9.21 12.05
N GLU A 224 -19.19 8.32 12.16
CA GLU A 224 -19.35 7.00 12.77
C GLU A 224 -19.60 7.07 14.28
N LEU A 225 -18.99 8.01 15.00
CA LEU A 225 -19.12 8.17 16.45
C LEU A 225 -20.51 8.67 16.91
N GLY A 226 -21.36 9.14 16.00
CA GLY A 226 -22.74 9.51 16.32
C GLY A 226 -22.88 10.64 17.36
N LYS A 227 -24.00 10.64 18.10
CA LYS A 227 -24.48 11.74 18.97
C LYS A 227 -23.74 11.88 20.32
N GLU A 228 -22.54 11.32 20.50
CA GLU A 228 -21.74 11.62 21.70
C GLU A 228 -21.27 13.07 21.65
N ALA A 229 -22.11 13.96 22.18
CA ALA A 229 -22.02 15.40 21.96
C ALA A 229 -20.66 16.00 22.39
N SER A 230 -20.05 15.48 23.46
CA SER A 230 -18.75 15.99 23.93
C SER A 230 -17.61 15.68 22.97
N ILE A 231 -17.50 14.44 22.49
CA ILE A 231 -16.45 13.99 21.55
C ILE A 231 -16.68 14.60 20.16
N ALA A 232 -17.94 14.63 19.71
CA ALA A 232 -18.32 15.18 18.42
C ALA A 232 -18.04 16.69 18.32
N ASN A 233 -18.32 17.47 19.38
CA ASN A 233 -18.08 18.92 19.38
C ASN A 233 -16.58 19.23 19.32
N THR A 234 -15.76 18.55 20.14
CA THR A 234 -14.30 18.72 20.11
C THR A 234 -13.71 18.34 18.75
N LEU A 235 -14.24 17.29 18.12
CA LEU A 235 -13.79 16.86 16.80
C LEU A 235 -14.25 17.83 15.69
N ASP A 236 -15.43 18.43 15.82
CA ASP A 236 -15.89 19.51 14.93
C ASP A 236 -14.99 20.76 15.03
N GLU A 237 -14.53 21.12 16.23
CA GLU A 237 -13.54 22.19 16.44
C GLU A 237 -12.19 21.88 15.77
N ILE A 238 -11.73 20.62 15.87
CA ILE A 238 -10.46 20.14 15.26
C ILE A 238 -10.54 20.12 13.73
N LEU A 239 -11.71 19.80 13.17
CA LEU A 239 -11.93 19.64 11.73
C LEU A 239 -12.33 20.94 11.01
N GLU A 240 -12.44 22.06 11.72
CA GLU A 240 -12.86 23.33 11.16
C GLU A 240 -11.89 23.84 10.07
N ASN A 241 -12.37 23.91 8.83
CA ASN A 241 -11.53 24.21 7.66
C ASN A 241 -10.90 25.61 7.70
N ASP A 242 -11.52 26.59 8.37
CA ASP A 242 -11.02 27.96 8.43
C ASP A 242 -9.72 28.08 9.23
N GLN A 243 -9.43 27.10 10.09
CA GLN A 243 -8.19 27.04 10.85
C GLN A 243 -6.98 26.60 10.01
N PHE A 244 -7.17 26.15 8.76
CA PHE A 244 -6.11 25.57 7.93
C PHE A 244 -5.86 26.35 6.64
N VAL A 245 -4.59 26.48 6.24
CA VAL A 245 -4.19 26.84 4.87
C VAL A 245 -3.73 25.57 4.19
N ASP A 246 -4.55 25.07 3.27
CA ASP A 246 -4.32 23.79 2.60
C ASP A 246 -3.45 23.99 1.35
N VAL A 247 -2.26 23.38 1.35
CA VAL A 247 -1.34 23.36 0.20
C VAL A 247 -1.34 21.98 -0.44
N LEU A 248 -1.80 21.89 -1.69
CA LEU A 248 -2.04 20.65 -2.40
C LEU A 248 -0.93 20.37 -3.44
N ASP A 249 -0.17 19.29 -3.26
CA ASP A 249 0.80 18.83 -4.28
C ASP A 249 0.15 17.82 -5.25
N GLU A 250 0.42 17.94 -6.55
CA GLU A 250 -0.24 17.15 -7.60
C GLU A 250 -1.78 17.17 -7.52
N CYS A 251 -2.37 18.37 -7.49
CA CYS A 251 -3.81 18.64 -7.35
C CYS A 251 -4.70 17.86 -8.34
N ASN A 252 -4.22 17.59 -9.56
CA ASN A 252 -4.96 16.83 -10.57
C ASN A 252 -5.22 15.38 -10.17
N ALA A 253 -4.36 14.82 -9.32
CA ALA A 253 -4.52 13.49 -8.74
C ALA A 253 -5.30 13.55 -7.42
N LEU A 254 -4.96 14.48 -6.52
CA LEU A 254 -5.66 14.64 -5.23
C LEU A 254 -7.14 14.97 -5.39
N LEU A 255 -7.48 15.82 -6.37
CA LEU A 255 -8.84 16.29 -6.64
C LEU A 255 -9.47 15.58 -7.86
N HIS A 256 -9.01 14.37 -8.17
CA HIS A 256 -9.58 13.59 -9.25
C HIS A 256 -11.04 13.21 -8.94
N HIS A 257 -11.95 13.31 -9.91
CA HIS A 257 -13.39 13.03 -9.70
C HIS A 257 -13.68 11.58 -9.26
N LYS A 258 -12.78 10.65 -9.62
CA LYS A 258 -12.81 9.24 -9.17
C LYS A 258 -12.32 9.02 -7.74
N TYR A 259 -11.67 10.01 -7.12
CA TYR A 259 -11.13 9.87 -5.77
C TYR A 259 -12.27 9.86 -4.76
N HIS A 260 -12.46 8.71 -4.10
CA HIS A 260 -13.59 8.46 -3.21
C HIS A 260 -13.21 7.51 -2.07
N LEU A 261 -13.36 7.97 -0.83
CA LEU A 261 -13.17 7.15 0.36
C LEU A 261 -14.53 6.73 0.93
N MET A 262 -14.68 5.43 1.13
CA MET A 262 -15.95 4.76 1.46
C MET A 262 -15.83 3.95 2.75
N TYR A 263 -16.68 4.24 3.74
CA TYR A 263 -16.78 3.47 4.97
C TYR A 263 -18.07 2.67 4.99
N ALA A 264 -17.97 1.35 5.08
CA ALA A 264 -19.12 0.48 5.29
C ALA A 264 -19.62 0.58 6.75
N VAL A 265 -20.92 0.75 6.97
CA VAL A 265 -21.53 0.97 8.28
C VAL A 265 -22.59 -0.10 8.56
N GLY A 266 -22.64 -0.56 9.82
CA GLY A 266 -23.55 -1.61 10.28
C GLY A 266 -22.88 -2.98 10.44
N SER A 267 -23.66 -3.97 10.86
CA SER A 267 -23.21 -5.35 10.97
C SER A 267 -23.13 -6.01 9.58
N PRO A 268 -22.16 -6.93 9.36
CA PRO A 268 -22.08 -7.68 8.11
C PRO A 268 -23.32 -8.58 7.94
N ILE A 269 -23.96 -8.49 6.78
CA ILE A 269 -25.14 -9.28 6.37
C ILE A 269 -24.72 -10.15 5.18
N PRO A 270 -25.25 -11.38 5.01
CA PRO A 270 -25.00 -12.16 3.80
C PRO A 270 -25.49 -11.43 2.54
N LEU A 271 -24.75 -11.54 1.43
CA LEU A 271 -25.12 -10.98 0.14
C LEU A 271 -26.47 -11.54 -0.36
N CYS A 272 -27.36 -10.65 -0.80
CA CYS A 272 -28.65 -11.02 -1.39
C CYS A 272 -28.48 -11.89 -2.65
N SER A 273 -29.11 -13.06 -2.66
CA SER A 273 -29.01 -14.05 -3.74
C SER A 273 -27.57 -14.41 -4.09
N GLY A 274 -26.69 -14.55 -3.09
CA GLY A 274 -25.29 -14.87 -3.28
C GLY A 274 -25.09 -16.17 -4.06
N ILE A 275 -25.78 -17.23 -3.66
CA ILE A 275 -25.69 -18.57 -4.27
C ILE A 275 -25.97 -18.50 -5.76
N GLU A 276 -27.06 -17.83 -6.14
CA GLU A 276 -27.47 -17.67 -7.53
C GLU A 276 -26.42 -16.91 -8.35
N ARG A 277 -25.80 -15.85 -7.78
CA ARG A 277 -24.78 -15.06 -8.48
C ARG A 277 -23.54 -15.86 -8.84
N TRP A 278 -22.95 -16.58 -7.89
CA TRP A 278 -21.72 -17.34 -8.15
C TRP A 278 -21.98 -18.61 -8.94
N LYS A 279 -23.13 -19.26 -8.80
CA LYS A 279 -23.50 -20.41 -9.64
C LYS A 279 -23.74 -20.04 -11.09
N VAL A 280 -24.41 -18.92 -11.34
CA VAL A 280 -24.58 -18.40 -12.69
C VAL A 280 -23.23 -18.00 -13.29
N ALA A 281 -22.35 -17.36 -12.51
CA ALA A 281 -21.00 -17.05 -12.96
C ALA A 281 -20.23 -18.33 -13.33
N GLU A 282 -20.27 -19.37 -12.49
CA GLU A 282 -19.64 -20.68 -12.74
C GLU A 282 -20.07 -21.27 -14.09
N ALA A 283 -21.39 -21.31 -14.32
CA ALA A 283 -21.96 -21.88 -15.52
C ALA A 283 -21.63 -21.08 -16.79
N LEU A 284 -21.55 -19.75 -16.70
CA LEU A 284 -21.12 -18.93 -17.84
C LEU A 284 -19.64 -19.17 -18.18
N LEU A 285 -18.78 -19.31 -17.17
CA LEU A 285 -17.35 -19.56 -17.41
C LEU A 285 -17.09 -20.97 -17.96
N SER A 286 -17.86 -21.97 -17.53
CA SER A 286 -17.76 -23.31 -18.10
C SER A 286 -18.15 -23.34 -19.59
N VAL A 287 -19.19 -22.60 -19.99
CA VAL A 287 -19.60 -22.43 -21.40
C VAL A 287 -18.52 -21.71 -22.22
N VAL A 288 -17.90 -20.67 -21.66
CA VAL A 288 -16.80 -19.97 -22.32
C VAL A 288 -15.53 -20.83 -22.44
N ALA A 289 -15.31 -21.72 -21.48
CA ALA A 289 -14.20 -22.66 -21.48
C ALA A 289 -14.45 -23.91 -22.35
N ASP A 290 -15.68 -24.18 -22.77
CA ASP A 290 -15.98 -25.31 -23.64
C ASP A 290 -15.32 -25.13 -25.02
N ARG A 291 -14.63 -26.17 -25.46
CA ARG A 291 -13.94 -26.27 -26.75
C ARG A 291 -14.53 -27.36 -27.64
N SER A 292 -15.73 -27.85 -27.31
CA SER A 292 -16.44 -28.80 -28.16
C SER A 292 -16.58 -28.24 -29.58
N VAL A 293 -16.40 -29.09 -30.60
CA VAL A 293 -16.43 -28.71 -32.03
C VAL A 293 -17.79 -28.08 -32.42
N GLY A 294 -18.83 -28.31 -31.61
CA GLY A 294 -20.18 -27.75 -31.77
C GLY A 294 -20.39 -26.37 -31.15
N SER A 295 -19.52 -25.91 -30.24
CA SER A 295 -19.71 -24.66 -29.49
C SER A 295 -19.75 -23.44 -30.40
N ARG A 296 -20.77 -22.60 -30.22
CA ARG A 296 -20.96 -21.34 -30.94
C ARG A 296 -20.01 -20.29 -30.37
N VAL A 297 -19.79 -20.32 -29.06
CA VAL A 297 -18.87 -19.41 -28.37
C VAL A 297 -17.43 -19.58 -28.88
N THR A 298 -16.95 -20.82 -29.02
CA THR A 298 -15.59 -21.09 -29.52
C THR A 298 -15.37 -20.51 -30.91
N LYS A 299 -16.35 -20.65 -31.83
CA LYS A 299 -16.27 -20.09 -33.19
C LYS A 299 -16.13 -18.57 -33.20
N VAL A 300 -16.85 -17.89 -32.31
CA VAL A 300 -16.76 -16.43 -32.19
C VAL A 300 -15.41 -16.01 -31.57
N LEU A 301 -14.93 -16.74 -30.56
CA LEU A 301 -13.64 -16.45 -29.91
C LEU A 301 -12.44 -16.70 -30.82
N GLU A 302 -12.50 -17.72 -31.68
CA GLU A 302 -11.45 -18.05 -32.66
C GLU A 302 -11.43 -17.09 -33.86
N THR A 303 -12.44 -16.23 -34.01
CA THR A 303 -12.46 -15.23 -35.07
C THR A 303 -11.30 -14.23 -34.86
N PRO A 304 -10.54 -13.88 -35.91
CA PRO A 304 -9.43 -12.96 -35.80
C PRO A 304 -9.84 -11.65 -35.11
N HIS A 305 -8.98 -11.15 -34.23
CA HIS A 305 -9.16 -9.89 -33.48
C HIS A 305 -10.28 -9.86 -32.44
N VAL A 306 -10.95 -10.97 -32.13
CA VAL A 306 -11.99 -11.03 -31.08
C VAL A 306 -11.42 -11.35 -29.69
N SER A 307 -10.51 -12.32 -29.61
CA SER A 307 -9.90 -12.75 -28.35
C SER A 307 -8.41 -13.10 -28.52
N CYS A 308 -7.67 -13.10 -27.42
CA CYS A 308 -6.31 -13.61 -27.34
C CYS A 308 -6.19 -14.65 -26.21
N VAL A 309 -5.30 -15.63 -26.40
CA VAL A 309 -5.08 -16.75 -25.47
C VAL A 309 -3.65 -16.64 -24.93
N SER A 310 -3.49 -16.68 -23.61
CA SER A 310 -2.16 -16.64 -23.00
C SER A 310 -1.50 -18.03 -23.03
N PRO A 311 -0.29 -18.17 -23.62
CA PRO A 311 0.40 -19.46 -23.72
C PRO A 311 0.82 -20.01 -22.35
N ASP A 312 0.90 -19.18 -21.31
CA ASP A 312 1.27 -19.62 -19.95
C ASP A 312 0.19 -20.48 -19.29
N TYR A 313 -1.06 -20.42 -19.77
CA TYR A 313 -2.18 -21.18 -19.23
C TYR A 313 -2.28 -22.59 -19.81
N SER A 314 -1.77 -22.84 -21.03
CA SER A 314 -1.83 -24.16 -21.65
C SER A 314 -0.99 -25.22 -20.92
N ALA A 315 0.00 -24.80 -20.12
CA ALA A 315 0.81 -25.68 -19.28
C ALA A 315 0.19 -25.96 -17.90
N ARG A 316 -0.92 -25.28 -17.53
CA ARG A 316 -1.55 -25.39 -16.21
C ARG A 316 -2.65 -26.45 -16.25
N LEU A 317 -2.52 -27.47 -15.41
CA LEU A 317 -3.47 -28.58 -15.35
C LEU A 317 -4.82 -28.13 -14.77
N GLY A 318 -5.90 -28.40 -15.51
CA GLY A 318 -7.28 -28.12 -15.09
C GLY A 318 -7.67 -26.63 -15.06
N ALA A 319 -6.83 -25.75 -15.62
CA ALA A 319 -7.10 -24.31 -15.73
C ALA A 319 -7.92 -24.00 -16.99
N TYR A 320 -8.71 -22.92 -16.96
CA TYR A 320 -9.25 -22.34 -18.19
C TYR A 320 -8.14 -21.69 -19.01
N ASP A 321 -8.29 -21.64 -20.34
CA ASP A 321 -7.27 -21.24 -21.34
C ASP A 321 -6.77 -19.79 -21.23
N GLY A 322 -7.12 -19.03 -20.19
CA GLY A 322 -6.70 -17.63 -20.07
C GLY A 322 -7.17 -16.77 -21.24
N THR A 323 -8.34 -17.10 -21.82
CA THR A 323 -8.89 -16.37 -22.97
C THR A 323 -9.31 -14.97 -22.54
N ARG A 324 -8.74 -13.96 -23.20
CA ARG A 324 -8.98 -12.55 -22.97
C ARG A 324 -9.71 -11.97 -24.18
N LEU A 325 -10.75 -11.18 -23.95
CA LEU A 325 -11.44 -10.47 -25.03
C LEU A 325 -10.64 -9.22 -25.41
N ASN A 326 -10.57 -8.94 -26.71
CA ASN A 326 -9.99 -7.70 -27.17
C ASN A 326 -10.98 -6.54 -26.92
N THR A 327 -10.46 -5.30 -26.83
CA THR A 327 -11.33 -4.13 -26.66
C THR A 327 -12.30 -3.95 -27.82
N VAL A 328 -13.55 -3.59 -27.50
CA VAL A 328 -14.59 -3.37 -28.51
C VAL A 328 -14.21 -2.19 -29.39
N VAL A 329 -14.36 -2.43 -30.68
CA VAL A 329 -14.09 -1.53 -31.78
C VAL A 329 -15.30 -1.61 -32.71
N GLN A 330 -15.57 -0.58 -33.52
CA GLN A 330 -16.72 -0.57 -34.45
C GLN A 330 -16.80 -1.84 -35.33
N SER A 331 -15.67 -2.38 -35.76
CA SER A 331 -15.61 -3.64 -36.53
C SER A 331 -15.95 -4.90 -35.72
N THR A 332 -15.81 -4.88 -34.39
CA THR A 332 -16.04 -6.02 -33.49
C THR A 332 -17.31 -5.89 -32.64
N GLU A 333 -18.01 -4.77 -32.71
CA GLU A 333 -19.24 -4.51 -31.94
C GLU A 333 -20.35 -5.52 -32.26
N LEU A 334 -20.61 -5.78 -33.54
CA LEU A 334 -21.56 -6.81 -33.99
C LEU A 334 -21.13 -8.21 -33.50
N LEU A 335 -19.83 -8.50 -33.49
CA LEU A 335 -19.31 -9.78 -33.01
C LEU A 335 -19.46 -9.93 -31.48
N ARG A 336 -19.42 -8.82 -30.73
CA ARG A 336 -19.71 -8.83 -29.28
C ARG A 336 -21.17 -9.14 -29.01
N GLU A 337 -22.10 -8.62 -29.80
CA GLU A 337 -23.52 -8.98 -29.71
C GLU A 337 -23.78 -10.43 -30.12
N HIS A 338 -23.09 -10.93 -31.15
CA HIS A 338 -23.12 -12.36 -31.48
C HIS A 338 -22.56 -13.23 -30.36
N LEU A 339 -21.48 -12.81 -29.68
CA LEU A 339 -20.92 -13.52 -28.54
C LEU A 339 -21.94 -13.61 -27.39
N LYS A 340 -22.62 -12.51 -27.04
CA LYS A 340 -23.67 -12.53 -25.99
C LYS A 340 -24.75 -13.57 -26.30
N LYS A 341 -25.24 -13.58 -27.55
CA LYS A 341 -26.25 -14.56 -27.99
C LYS A 341 -25.70 -15.99 -27.97
N ALA A 342 -24.47 -16.20 -28.45
CA ALA A 342 -23.84 -17.51 -28.46
C ALA A 342 -23.66 -18.08 -27.04
N VAL A 343 -23.21 -17.26 -26.09
CA VAL A 343 -23.04 -17.67 -24.68
C VAL A 343 -24.37 -18.11 -24.06
N VAL A 344 -25.45 -17.36 -24.29
CA VAL A 344 -26.76 -17.73 -23.73
C VAL A 344 -27.31 -19.00 -24.38
N LEU A 345 -27.14 -19.16 -25.69
CA LEU A 345 -27.63 -20.33 -26.39
C LEU A 345 -26.86 -21.61 -26.03
N ASP A 346 -25.52 -21.54 -25.96
CA ASP A 346 -24.70 -22.68 -25.56
C ASP A 346 -24.94 -23.03 -24.08
N LEU A 347 -25.28 -22.05 -23.23
CA LEU A 347 -25.72 -22.29 -21.85
C LEU A 347 -27.07 -23.00 -21.77
N ILE A 348 -28.01 -22.70 -22.67
CA ILE A 348 -29.31 -23.41 -22.74
C ILE A 348 -29.08 -24.86 -23.18
N ASP A 349 -28.24 -25.07 -24.19
CA ASP A 349 -27.94 -26.39 -24.75
C ASP A 349 -27.15 -27.27 -23.75
N ASN A 350 -26.21 -26.68 -23.01
CA ASN A 350 -25.32 -27.36 -22.05
C ASN A 350 -25.48 -26.84 -20.61
N ALA A 351 -26.72 -26.75 -20.14
CA ALA A 351 -27.01 -26.22 -18.80
C ALA A 351 -26.43 -27.13 -17.70
N ALA A 352 -25.71 -26.52 -16.75
CA ALA A 352 -25.30 -27.19 -15.52
C ALA A 352 -26.54 -27.68 -14.74
N PHE A 353 -26.37 -28.69 -13.86
CA PHE A 353 -27.48 -29.30 -13.11
C PHE A 353 -28.39 -28.28 -12.41
N GLU A 354 -27.81 -27.23 -11.83
CA GLU A 354 -28.51 -26.16 -11.10
C GLU A 354 -29.30 -25.21 -12.00
N LEU A 355 -28.98 -25.19 -13.30
CA LEU A 355 -29.63 -24.39 -14.34
C LEU A 355 -30.38 -25.25 -15.36
N MET A 356 -30.64 -26.52 -15.07
CA MET A 356 -31.29 -27.46 -16.00
C MET A 356 -32.71 -27.03 -16.42
N TRP A 357 -33.32 -26.11 -15.66
CA TRP A 357 -34.55 -25.42 -16.05
C TRP A 357 -34.40 -24.57 -17.33
N LEU A 358 -33.20 -24.03 -17.62
CA LEU A 358 -32.90 -23.32 -18.87
C LEU A 358 -33.05 -24.25 -20.07
N HIS A 359 -32.53 -25.48 -19.97
CA HIS A 359 -32.66 -26.46 -21.05
C HIS A 359 -34.12 -26.91 -21.26
N THR A 360 -34.85 -27.13 -20.17
CA THR A 360 -36.26 -27.59 -20.24
C THR A 360 -37.22 -26.50 -20.72
N LEU A 361 -37.09 -25.27 -20.22
CA LEU A 361 -37.96 -24.13 -20.61
C LEU A 361 -37.43 -23.37 -21.83
N GLY A 362 -36.15 -23.49 -22.15
CA GLY A 362 -35.51 -22.85 -23.30
C GLY A 362 -35.74 -23.59 -24.62
N ASN A 363 -36.09 -24.88 -24.58
CA ASN A 363 -36.43 -25.67 -25.77
C ASN A 363 -37.90 -25.58 -26.20
N GLU A 364 -38.74 -24.86 -25.43
CA GLU A 364 -40.11 -24.52 -25.81
C GLU A 364 -40.15 -23.25 -26.71
N ASN A 365 -41.35 -22.84 -27.17
CA ASN A 365 -41.55 -21.59 -27.95
C ASN A 365 -41.09 -20.29 -27.23
N THR A 366 -40.57 -20.39 -26.01
CA THR A 366 -40.08 -19.32 -25.15
C THR A 366 -38.59 -18.99 -25.32
N CYS A 367 -37.83 -19.75 -26.11
CA CYS A 367 -36.39 -19.55 -26.32
C CYS A 367 -36.02 -18.11 -26.73
N ALA A 368 -36.74 -17.57 -27.73
CA ALA A 368 -36.45 -16.24 -28.26
C ALA A 368 -36.68 -15.13 -27.21
N SER A 369 -37.76 -15.22 -26.45
CA SER A 369 -38.06 -14.28 -25.35
C SER A 369 -37.02 -14.37 -24.22
N LEU A 370 -36.56 -15.58 -23.90
CA LEU A 370 -35.54 -15.82 -22.88
C LEU A 370 -34.18 -15.24 -23.27
N VAL A 371 -33.74 -15.48 -24.52
CA VAL A 371 -32.50 -14.91 -25.04
C VAL A 371 -32.57 -13.39 -25.03
N MET A 372 -33.67 -12.81 -25.52
CA MET A 372 -33.88 -11.36 -25.49
C MET A 372 -33.83 -10.80 -24.06
N ALA A 373 -34.47 -11.46 -23.08
CA ALA A 373 -34.48 -11.02 -21.69
C ALA A 373 -33.07 -10.97 -21.06
N ILE A 374 -32.16 -11.87 -21.47
CA ILE A 374 -30.80 -11.99 -20.92
C ILE A 374 -29.79 -11.14 -21.69
N THR A 375 -29.98 -10.89 -22.98
CA THR A 375 -29.01 -10.14 -23.82
C THR A 375 -29.35 -8.66 -23.99
N ASP A 376 -30.63 -8.28 -23.95
CA ASP A 376 -31.08 -6.92 -24.22
C ASP A 376 -31.18 -6.08 -22.94
N ILE A 377 -30.67 -4.84 -23.03
CA ILE A 377 -30.65 -3.85 -21.95
C ILE A 377 -31.80 -2.84 -22.12
N SER A 378 -32.37 -2.72 -23.33
CA SER A 378 -33.32 -1.66 -23.69
C SER A 378 -34.75 -1.90 -23.18
N GLY A 379 -35.18 -3.15 -23.08
CA GLY A 379 -36.46 -3.54 -22.48
C GLY A 379 -36.32 -3.99 -21.03
N SER A 380 -37.36 -3.78 -20.20
CA SER A 380 -37.39 -4.35 -18.84
C SER A 380 -37.51 -5.88 -18.88
N LEU A 381 -37.14 -6.56 -17.79
CA LEU A 381 -37.27 -8.02 -17.71
C LEU A 381 -38.72 -8.48 -17.94
N HIS A 382 -39.69 -7.71 -17.42
CA HIS A 382 -41.11 -8.00 -17.49
C HIS A 382 -41.65 -7.88 -18.93
N GLU A 383 -41.22 -6.85 -19.66
CA GLU A 383 -41.59 -6.66 -21.07
C GLU A 383 -41.00 -7.76 -21.97
N ALA A 384 -39.75 -8.18 -21.71
CA ALA A 384 -39.08 -9.21 -22.51
C ALA A 384 -39.69 -10.61 -22.34
N LEU A 385 -40.14 -10.96 -21.12
CA LEU A 385 -40.76 -12.25 -20.83
C LEU A 385 -42.28 -12.28 -21.10
N GLY A 386 -42.95 -11.12 -21.11
CA GLY A 386 -44.37 -10.98 -21.46
C GLY A 386 -45.29 -11.93 -20.67
N ASN A 387 -46.17 -12.63 -21.38
CA ASN A 387 -47.15 -13.57 -20.80
C ASN A 387 -46.52 -14.81 -20.14
N HIS A 388 -45.21 -15.04 -20.33
CA HIS A 388 -44.50 -16.20 -19.80
C HIS A 388 -43.88 -15.96 -18.42
N LEU A 389 -43.98 -14.75 -17.87
CA LEU A 389 -43.38 -14.38 -16.59
C LEU A 389 -43.76 -15.33 -15.43
N HIS A 390 -45.02 -15.76 -15.38
CA HIS A 390 -45.48 -16.70 -14.35
C HIS A 390 -44.74 -18.05 -14.37
N LYS A 391 -44.26 -18.52 -15.53
CA LYS A 391 -43.47 -19.75 -15.64
C LYS A 391 -42.07 -19.59 -15.04
N PHE A 392 -41.50 -18.39 -15.08
CA PHE A 392 -40.13 -18.10 -14.65
C PHE A 392 -40.04 -17.51 -13.23
N SER A 393 -41.18 -17.30 -12.56
CA SER A 393 -41.24 -16.73 -11.21
C SER A 393 -40.30 -17.38 -10.18
N PRO A 394 -40.08 -18.72 -10.17
CA PRO A 394 -39.15 -19.34 -9.23
C PRO A 394 -37.66 -19.04 -9.51
N TYR A 395 -37.32 -18.60 -10.74
CA TYR A 395 -35.95 -18.46 -11.22
C TYR A 395 -35.56 -16.99 -11.48
N ILE A 396 -36.36 -16.03 -11.02
CA ILE A 396 -36.14 -14.59 -11.26
C ILE A 396 -34.74 -14.13 -10.82
N SER A 397 -34.28 -14.56 -9.63
CA SER A 397 -32.94 -14.18 -9.15
C SER A 397 -31.82 -14.71 -10.05
N GLN A 398 -31.93 -15.93 -10.57
CA GLN A 398 -30.94 -16.48 -11.50
C GLN A 398 -31.00 -15.78 -12.87
N LEU A 399 -32.20 -15.43 -13.34
CA LEU A 399 -32.39 -14.65 -14.58
C LEU A 399 -31.81 -13.24 -14.48
N LEU A 400 -32.04 -12.54 -13.38
CA LEU A 400 -31.48 -11.22 -13.13
C LEU A 400 -29.96 -11.27 -13.00
N ALA A 401 -29.40 -12.31 -12.38
CA ALA A 401 -27.96 -12.54 -12.34
C ALA A 401 -27.39 -12.78 -13.76
N LEU A 402 -28.03 -13.62 -14.58
CA LEU A 402 -27.65 -13.86 -15.98
C LEU A 402 -27.68 -12.57 -16.80
N ARG A 403 -28.76 -11.81 -16.69
CA ARG A 403 -28.95 -10.52 -17.36
C ARG A 403 -27.88 -9.51 -16.93
N GLY A 404 -27.56 -9.43 -15.64
CA GLY A 404 -26.46 -8.60 -15.13
C GLY A 404 -25.10 -8.97 -15.70
N LEU A 405 -24.82 -10.26 -15.88
CA LEU A 405 -23.54 -10.73 -16.40
C LEU A 405 -23.39 -10.55 -17.91
N VAL A 406 -24.46 -10.81 -18.67
CA VAL A 406 -24.45 -10.81 -20.13
C VAL A 406 -24.89 -9.46 -20.70
N ALA A 407 -26.13 -9.02 -20.47
CA ALA A 407 -26.67 -7.77 -21.03
C ALA A 407 -25.87 -6.55 -20.53
N PHE A 408 -25.70 -6.39 -19.22
CA PHE A 408 -24.96 -5.26 -18.63
C PHE A 408 -23.43 -5.36 -18.82
N GLY A 409 -22.96 -6.42 -19.48
CA GLY A 409 -21.59 -6.55 -19.99
C GLY A 409 -20.54 -6.77 -18.89
N VAL A 410 -20.92 -7.25 -17.71
CA VAL A 410 -19.97 -7.55 -16.63
C VAL A 410 -19.02 -8.68 -17.06
N LEU A 411 -19.53 -9.74 -17.71
CA LEU A 411 -18.70 -10.83 -18.24
C LEU A 411 -17.72 -10.35 -19.31
N GLY A 412 -18.21 -9.56 -20.27
CA GLY A 412 -17.37 -8.96 -21.31
C GLY A 412 -16.25 -8.10 -20.70
N HIS A 413 -16.57 -7.28 -19.71
CA HIS A 413 -15.59 -6.43 -19.02
C HIS A 413 -14.55 -7.25 -18.24
N CYS A 414 -14.96 -8.35 -17.58
CA CYS A 414 -14.04 -9.24 -16.89
C CYS A 414 -13.02 -9.87 -17.85
N MET A 415 -13.50 -10.35 -18.99
CA MET A 415 -12.65 -10.97 -20.00
C MET A 415 -11.77 -9.96 -20.75
N GLU A 416 -12.19 -8.69 -20.91
CA GLU A 416 -11.36 -7.63 -21.53
C GLU A 416 -10.13 -7.27 -20.69
N ASN A 417 -10.28 -7.27 -19.37
CA ASN A 417 -9.23 -6.85 -18.45
C ASN A 417 -8.16 -7.93 -18.21
N GLY A 418 -8.27 -9.11 -18.85
CA GLY A 418 -7.27 -10.18 -18.76
C GLY A 418 -7.04 -10.69 -17.34
N ILE A 419 -8.07 -10.62 -16.51
CA ILE A 419 -7.99 -10.91 -15.08
C ILE A 419 -7.90 -12.44 -14.89
N GLU A 420 -6.98 -12.90 -14.03
CA GLU A 420 -6.94 -14.30 -13.57
C GLU A 420 -8.36 -14.77 -13.18
N TRP A 421 -8.80 -15.93 -13.67
CA TRP A 421 -10.20 -16.36 -13.61
C TRP A 421 -10.81 -16.30 -12.20
N THR A 422 -10.00 -16.50 -11.15
CA THR A 422 -10.41 -16.38 -9.74
C THR A 422 -10.80 -14.95 -9.34
N LEU A 423 -10.10 -13.93 -9.86
CA LEU A 423 -10.46 -12.51 -9.71
C LEU A 423 -11.61 -12.12 -10.64
N ALA A 424 -11.69 -12.71 -11.84
CA ALA A 424 -12.82 -12.49 -12.76
C ALA A 424 -14.13 -12.99 -12.12
N PHE A 425 -14.09 -14.15 -11.46
CA PHE A 425 -15.22 -14.72 -10.70
C PHE A 425 -15.78 -13.74 -9.67
N ARG A 426 -14.91 -13.01 -8.97
CA ARG A 426 -15.35 -11.97 -8.02
C ARG A 426 -16.07 -10.81 -8.71
N PHE A 427 -15.55 -10.30 -9.83
CA PHE A 427 -16.22 -9.23 -10.56
C PHE A 427 -17.59 -9.68 -11.10
N LEU A 428 -17.72 -10.95 -11.48
CA LEU A 428 -18.99 -11.53 -11.87
C LEU A 428 -19.98 -11.58 -10.70
N VAL A 429 -19.54 -11.99 -9.50
CA VAL A 429 -20.42 -12.12 -8.33
C VAL A 429 -20.89 -10.77 -7.78
N PHE A 430 -20.01 -9.76 -7.73
CA PHE A 430 -20.31 -8.46 -7.12
C PHE A 430 -20.66 -7.34 -8.13
N GLY A 431 -20.51 -7.61 -9.44
CA GLY A 431 -20.69 -6.61 -10.49
C GLY A 431 -19.59 -5.53 -10.46
N ARG A 432 -19.92 -4.32 -10.93
CA ARG A 432 -18.96 -3.19 -11.03
C ARG A 432 -18.57 -2.57 -9.67
N ARG A 433 -19.20 -2.96 -8.56
CA ARG A 433 -18.95 -2.39 -7.22
C ARG A 433 -18.23 -3.40 -6.30
N LYS A 434 -17.05 -3.04 -5.77
CA LYS A 434 -16.18 -3.94 -4.98
C LYS A 434 -16.61 -4.04 -3.51
N SER A 435 -16.78 -5.27 -2.99
CA SER A 435 -16.83 -5.60 -1.54
C SER A 435 -15.43 -5.83 -0.96
N ARG A 436 -15.27 -5.72 0.37
CA ARG A 436 -14.03 -5.77 1.20
C ARG A 436 -13.07 -6.95 0.94
N SER A 437 -13.49 -8.02 0.24
CA SER A 437 -12.73 -9.27 0.16
C SER A 437 -11.70 -9.34 -0.99
N ARG A 438 -10.71 -8.42 -1.02
CA ARG A 438 -9.45 -8.62 -1.81
C ARG A 438 -8.48 -9.57 -1.10
N SER A 439 -8.49 -9.62 0.22
CA SER A 439 -7.46 -10.27 1.04
C SER A 439 -7.37 -11.77 0.82
N VAL A 440 -8.50 -12.51 0.88
CA VAL A 440 -8.50 -13.98 0.82
C VAL A 440 -8.30 -14.52 -0.60
N LEU A 441 -8.81 -13.81 -1.62
CA LEU A 441 -8.71 -14.20 -3.04
C LEU A 441 -7.37 -13.83 -3.69
N ARG A 442 -6.70 -12.73 -3.32
CA ARG A 442 -5.30 -12.48 -3.73
C ARG A 442 -4.33 -13.48 -3.09
N MET A 443 -4.69 -14.01 -1.92
CA MET A 443 -3.94 -15.04 -1.21
C MET A 443 -3.90 -16.37 -1.99
N PHE A 444 -4.89 -16.64 -2.86
CA PHE A 444 -4.89 -17.77 -3.81
C PHE A 444 -3.92 -17.58 -4.99
N LEU A 445 -3.59 -16.33 -5.33
CA LEU A 445 -2.80 -15.97 -6.52
C LEU A 445 -1.33 -15.79 -6.21
N ARG A 446 -1.00 -15.35 -4.99
CA ARG A 446 0.36 -15.52 -4.47
C ARG A 446 0.59 -17.02 -4.39
N LYS A 447 1.65 -17.50 -5.04
CA LYS A 447 2.22 -18.84 -4.88
C LYS A 447 2.71 -19.01 -3.43
N ASP A 448 1.83 -18.84 -2.45
CA ASP A 448 2.10 -18.89 -1.04
C ASP A 448 1.89 -20.36 -0.62
N PRO A 449 2.96 -21.15 -0.50
CA PRO A 449 2.85 -22.57 -0.18
C PRO A 449 2.10 -22.79 1.14
N ASN A 450 2.13 -21.82 2.06
CA ASN A 450 1.45 -21.88 3.35
C ASN A 450 -0.08 -21.79 3.26
N LEU A 451 -0.65 -21.09 2.26
CA LEU A 451 -2.10 -20.95 2.16
C LEU A 451 -2.74 -22.16 1.51
N VAL A 452 -2.20 -22.70 0.42
CA VAL A 452 -2.72 -23.96 -0.15
C VAL A 452 -2.51 -25.11 0.84
N THR A 453 -1.46 -25.05 1.67
CA THR A 453 -1.34 -25.93 2.84
C THR A 453 -2.45 -25.69 3.86
N ARG A 454 -2.84 -24.45 4.16
CA ARG A 454 -4.02 -24.16 4.99
C ARG A 454 -5.34 -24.57 4.33
N THR A 455 -5.49 -24.42 3.02
CA THR A 455 -6.64 -24.88 2.22
C THR A 455 -6.73 -26.39 2.31
N PHE A 456 -5.63 -27.11 2.07
CA PHE A 456 -5.58 -28.57 2.16
C PHE A 456 -5.63 -29.11 3.61
N VAL A 457 -5.18 -28.35 4.60
CA VAL A 457 -5.33 -28.67 6.04
C VAL A 457 -6.76 -28.36 6.53
N LEU A 458 -7.42 -27.34 5.99
CA LEU A 458 -8.87 -27.13 6.16
C LEU A 458 -9.66 -28.21 5.42
N PHE A 459 -9.26 -28.58 4.21
CA PHE A 459 -9.76 -29.78 3.52
C PHE A 459 -9.55 -31.01 4.38
N SER A 460 -8.44 -31.17 5.11
CA SER A 460 -8.23 -32.26 6.07
C SER A 460 -9.23 -32.24 7.23
N ARG A 461 -9.67 -31.06 7.70
CA ARG A 461 -10.69 -30.91 8.75
C ARG A 461 -12.11 -31.18 8.25
N TYR A 462 -12.37 -30.94 6.96
CA TYR A 462 -13.65 -31.22 6.31
C TYR A 462 -13.64 -32.54 5.51
N TRP A 463 -12.52 -33.26 5.47
CA TRP A 463 -12.37 -34.52 4.75
C TRP A 463 -13.29 -35.60 5.32
N ASP A 464 -13.55 -35.55 6.62
CA ASP A 464 -14.53 -36.41 7.30
C ASP A 464 -15.99 -36.06 6.96
N ILE A 465 -16.26 -34.85 6.43
CA ILE A 465 -17.58 -34.38 5.99
C ILE A 465 -17.77 -34.55 4.47
N ILE A 466 -16.70 -34.54 3.68
CA ILE A 466 -16.74 -34.72 2.23
C ILE A 466 -16.64 -36.23 1.90
N ILE A 467 -17.78 -36.92 2.01
CA ILE A 467 -17.99 -38.21 1.34
C ILE A 467 -19.01 -37.99 0.23
N GLU A 468 -18.58 -37.39 -0.88
CA GLU A 468 -19.16 -37.70 -2.18
C GLU A 468 -18.01 -37.97 -3.14
N ARG A 469 -17.79 -39.26 -3.45
CA ARG A 469 -16.85 -39.72 -4.50
C ARG A 469 -17.03 -38.92 -5.80
N GLN A 470 -18.24 -38.44 -6.05
CA GLN A 470 -18.65 -37.74 -7.25
C GLN A 470 -17.89 -36.42 -7.49
N GLN A 471 -17.67 -35.59 -6.46
CA GLN A 471 -16.99 -34.30 -6.63
C GLN A 471 -15.49 -34.45 -6.87
N TYR A 472 -14.82 -35.33 -6.11
CA TYR A 472 -13.40 -35.61 -6.36
C TYR A 472 -13.17 -36.26 -7.73
N SER A 473 -14.08 -37.13 -8.18
CA SER A 473 -14.01 -37.70 -9.53
C SER A 473 -14.06 -36.62 -10.62
N GLN A 474 -14.84 -35.55 -10.45
CA GLN A 474 -14.84 -34.42 -11.39
C GLN A 474 -13.49 -33.69 -11.42
N TRP A 475 -12.89 -33.45 -10.26
CA TRP A 475 -11.56 -32.81 -10.17
C TRP A 475 -10.48 -33.68 -10.83
N PHE A 476 -10.53 -34.99 -10.58
CA PHE A 476 -9.58 -35.92 -11.15
C PHE A 476 -9.72 -35.99 -12.68
N GLU A 477 -10.93 -36.11 -13.22
CA GLU A 477 -11.15 -36.15 -14.67
C GLU A 477 -10.67 -34.86 -15.37
N SER A 478 -10.81 -33.69 -14.72
CA SER A 478 -10.29 -32.40 -15.22
C SER A 478 -8.76 -32.40 -15.42
N VAL A 479 -8.02 -33.09 -14.56
CA VAL A 479 -6.54 -33.05 -14.53
C VAL A 479 -5.89 -34.31 -15.14
N LYS A 480 -6.65 -35.40 -15.25
CA LYS A 480 -6.20 -36.74 -15.69
C LYS A 480 -5.40 -36.74 -16.98
N ALA A 481 -5.81 -35.94 -17.96
CA ALA A 481 -5.15 -35.89 -19.27
C ALA A 481 -3.68 -35.45 -19.19
N GLY A 482 -3.33 -34.53 -18.27
CA GLY A 482 -1.98 -33.97 -18.16
C GLY A 482 -1.10 -34.54 -17.03
N LEU A 483 -1.58 -35.56 -16.30
CA LEU A 483 -0.78 -36.27 -15.28
C LEU A 483 0.08 -37.40 -15.88
N SER A 484 1.24 -37.68 -15.28
CA SER A 484 2.04 -38.88 -15.57
C SER A 484 1.33 -40.15 -15.08
N ASP A 485 1.64 -41.31 -15.68
CA ASP A 485 0.96 -42.58 -15.35
C ASP A 485 1.14 -43.02 -13.89
N GLU A 486 2.26 -42.68 -13.25
CA GLU A 486 2.49 -42.90 -11.82
C GLU A 486 1.56 -42.01 -10.97
N ASN A 487 1.45 -40.72 -11.32
CA ASN A 487 0.59 -39.78 -10.61
C ASN A 487 -0.90 -40.09 -10.82
N ARG A 488 -1.30 -40.58 -12.00
CA ARG A 488 -2.69 -41.03 -12.27
C ARG A 488 -3.11 -42.19 -11.36
N LYS A 489 -2.21 -43.16 -11.13
CA LYS A 489 -2.49 -44.28 -10.22
C LYS A 489 -2.53 -43.85 -8.76
N ALA A 490 -1.65 -42.92 -8.36
CA ALA A 490 -1.60 -42.41 -7.00
C ALA A 490 -2.82 -41.53 -6.64
N LEU A 491 -3.32 -40.75 -7.60
CA LEU A 491 -4.42 -39.78 -7.38
C LEU A 491 -5.81 -40.30 -7.78
N GLY A 492 -5.90 -41.51 -8.36
CA GLY A 492 -7.15 -42.04 -8.95
C GLY A 492 -8.21 -42.50 -7.95
N ASP A 493 -7.85 -42.76 -6.69
CA ASP A 493 -8.82 -42.98 -5.60
C ASP A 493 -8.45 -42.14 -4.38
N VAL A 494 -9.43 -41.39 -3.88
CA VAL A 494 -9.35 -40.55 -2.67
C VAL A 494 -8.78 -41.31 -1.47
N ARG A 495 -9.04 -42.63 -1.39
CA ARG A 495 -8.61 -43.49 -0.27
C ARG A 495 -7.11 -43.77 -0.23
N HIS A 496 -6.40 -43.57 -1.34
CA HIS A 496 -4.95 -43.81 -1.44
C HIS A 496 -4.10 -42.57 -1.13
N ILE A 497 -4.77 -41.46 -0.80
CA ILE A 497 -4.15 -40.16 -0.57
C ILE A 497 -3.91 -39.98 0.93
N SER A 498 -2.65 -39.83 1.33
CA SER A 498 -2.25 -39.49 2.70
C SER A 498 -1.71 -38.07 2.77
N LEU A 499 -2.40 -37.20 3.52
CA LEU A 499 -1.96 -35.81 3.74
C LEU A 499 -0.73 -35.71 4.65
N ALA A 500 -0.34 -36.80 5.32
CA ALA A 500 0.86 -36.87 6.14
C ALA A 500 2.15 -37.11 5.32
N ASP A 501 2.03 -37.56 4.07
CA ASP A 501 3.16 -37.77 3.18
C ASP A 501 3.47 -36.48 2.39
N ALA A 502 4.60 -35.85 2.69
CA ALA A 502 5.05 -34.62 2.04
C ALA A 502 5.23 -34.74 0.51
N ARG A 503 5.53 -35.94 -0.01
CA ARG A 503 5.69 -36.17 -1.45
C ARG A 503 4.34 -36.25 -2.15
N GLN A 504 3.39 -37.02 -1.60
CA GLN A 504 2.02 -37.06 -2.12
C GLN A 504 1.35 -35.69 -2.03
N PHE A 505 1.56 -34.98 -0.92
CA PHE A 505 1.10 -33.61 -0.74
C PHE A 505 1.68 -32.64 -1.78
N GLY A 506 3.00 -32.72 -2.05
CA GLY A 506 3.64 -31.93 -3.11
C GLY A 506 3.11 -32.24 -4.51
N THR A 507 2.74 -33.50 -4.77
CA THR A 507 2.11 -33.91 -6.04
C THR A 507 0.67 -33.42 -6.17
N LEU A 508 -0.14 -33.53 -5.10
CA LEU A 508 -1.48 -32.95 -5.02
C LEU A 508 -1.47 -31.45 -5.25
N TYR A 509 -0.53 -30.75 -4.59
CA TYR A 509 -0.33 -29.32 -4.77
C TYR A 509 -0.12 -29.01 -6.25
N LYS A 510 0.87 -29.62 -6.90
CA LYS A 510 1.15 -29.37 -8.33
C LYS A 510 -0.03 -29.70 -9.25
N ALA A 511 -0.78 -30.76 -8.96
CA ALA A 511 -1.89 -31.21 -9.79
C ALA A 511 -3.12 -30.29 -9.67
N TYR A 512 -3.47 -29.87 -8.46
CA TYR A 512 -4.73 -29.15 -8.19
C TYR A 512 -4.56 -27.64 -7.97
N THR A 513 -3.34 -27.08 -7.99
CA THR A 513 -3.09 -25.62 -7.82
C THR A 513 -3.96 -24.77 -8.76
N PHE A 514 -4.15 -25.23 -10.00
CA PHE A 514 -4.89 -24.50 -11.04
C PHE A 514 -6.17 -25.20 -11.50
N CYS A 515 -6.61 -26.24 -10.79
CA CYS A 515 -7.82 -26.98 -11.14
C CYS A 515 -9.06 -26.15 -10.79
N MET A 516 -9.80 -25.70 -11.80
CA MET A 516 -10.95 -24.81 -11.60
C MET A 516 -12.07 -25.48 -10.79
N GLU A 517 -12.29 -26.77 -10.92
CA GLU A 517 -13.31 -27.48 -10.14
C GLU A 517 -12.99 -27.51 -8.63
N ALA A 518 -11.71 -27.73 -8.28
CA ALA A 518 -11.25 -27.67 -6.89
C ALA A 518 -11.31 -26.24 -6.34
N ILE A 519 -10.98 -25.25 -7.17
CA ILE A 519 -11.07 -23.82 -6.83
C ILE A 519 -12.52 -23.41 -6.61
N ASN A 520 -13.45 -23.75 -7.52
CA ASN A 520 -14.87 -23.45 -7.42
C ASN A 520 -15.47 -24.06 -6.15
N PHE A 521 -15.13 -25.31 -5.82
CA PHE A 521 -15.57 -25.95 -4.59
C PHE A 521 -15.12 -25.17 -3.35
N TYR A 522 -13.84 -24.78 -3.30
CA TYR A 522 -13.31 -24.01 -2.18
C TYR A 522 -13.95 -22.61 -2.09
N LEU A 523 -14.13 -21.94 -3.23
CA LEU A 523 -14.80 -20.65 -3.28
C LEU A 523 -16.25 -20.76 -2.78
N ASN A 524 -17.01 -21.72 -3.28
CA ASN A 524 -18.42 -21.93 -2.94
C ASN A 524 -18.63 -22.37 -1.48
N THR A 525 -17.71 -23.17 -0.91
CA THR A 525 -17.90 -23.77 0.43
C THR A 525 -17.24 -22.97 1.54
N CYS A 526 -16.09 -22.34 1.27
CA CYS A 526 -15.27 -21.70 2.29
C CYS A 526 -15.22 -20.18 2.16
N VAL A 527 -14.99 -19.66 0.96
CA VAL A 527 -14.74 -18.22 0.74
C VAL A 527 -16.04 -17.45 0.65
N PHE A 528 -16.90 -17.75 -0.31
CA PHE A 528 -18.10 -16.97 -0.56
C PHE A 528 -19.01 -16.88 0.68
N PRO A 529 -19.37 -17.98 1.37
CA PRO A 529 -20.25 -17.89 2.54
C PRO A 529 -19.69 -17.05 3.69
N ARG A 530 -18.36 -16.97 3.84
CA ARG A 530 -17.69 -16.22 4.92
C ARG A 530 -17.35 -14.78 4.52
N ASP A 531 -16.95 -14.59 3.27
CA ASP A 531 -16.31 -13.37 2.81
C ASP A 531 -17.18 -12.51 1.88
N THR A 532 -18.35 -13.01 1.42
CA THR A 532 -19.33 -12.21 0.66
C THR A 532 -20.33 -11.51 1.57
N ALA A 533 -19.85 -10.86 2.63
CA ALA A 533 -20.68 -9.99 3.44
C ALA A 533 -20.93 -8.65 2.75
N GLN A 534 -22.16 -8.16 2.85
CA GLN A 534 -22.56 -6.79 2.53
C GLN A 534 -22.82 -6.01 3.81
N TYR A 535 -22.79 -4.69 3.70
CA TYR A 535 -23.15 -3.79 4.79
C TYR A 535 -24.39 -3.01 4.38
N PRO A 536 -25.34 -2.79 5.30
CA PRO A 536 -26.61 -2.14 4.98
C PRO A 536 -26.44 -0.67 4.59
N GLN A 537 -25.38 -0.02 5.09
CA GLN A 537 -25.18 1.41 4.93
C GLN A 537 -23.72 1.72 4.58
N ARG A 538 -23.51 2.90 4.00
CA ARG A 538 -22.18 3.45 3.74
C ARG A 538 -22.11 4.94 4.07
N LEU A 539 -20.90 5.38 4.38
CA LEU A 539 -20.51 6.78 4.46
C LEU A 539 -19.45 7.05 3.39
N SER A 540 -19.41 8.27 2.87
CA SER A 540 -18.45 8.62 1.84
C SER A 540 -17.90 10.03 1.89
N ARG A 541 -16.62 10.18 1.52
CA ARG A 541 -15.94 11.47 1.31
C ARG A 541 -15.27 11.48 -0.05
N THR A 542 -15.43 12.59 -0.77
CA THR A 542 -14.95 12.76 -2.16
C THR A 542 -13.93 13.90 -2.25
N ALA A 543 -13.34 14.09 -3.44
CA ALA A 543 -12.51 15.25 -3.75
C ALA A 543 -13.18 16.62 -3.44
N TRP A 544 -14.52 16.71 -3.45
CA TRP A 544 -15.23 17.94 -3.07
C TRP A 544 -15.09 18.28 -1.59
N ASN A 545 -15.01 17.24 -0.72
CA ASN A 545 -14.76 17.42 0.70
C ASN A 545 -13.32 17.90 0.96
N LEU A 546 -12.34 17.31 0.26
CA LEU A 546 -10.95 17.72 0.35
C LEU A 546 -10.76 19.19 -0.07
N ALA A 547 -11.53 19.64 -1.06
CA ALA A 547 -11.51 21.02 -1.55
C ALA A 547 -12.51 21.96 -0.85
N ALA A 548 -13.07 21.59 0.30
CA ALA A 548 -14.08 22.39 0.98
C ALA A 548 -13.55 23.71 1.57
N GLY A 549 -12.24 23.80 1.87
CA GLY A 549 -11.64 24.99 2.46
C GLY A 549 -11.61 26.21 1.51
N ALA A 550 -11.79 27.41 2.06
CA ALA A 550 -11.72 28.66 1.29
C ALA A 550 -10.29 29.07 0.89
N SER A 551 -9.26 28.40 1.42
CA SER A 551 -7.84 28.74 1.20
C SER A 551 -7.03 27.57 0.69
N ASN A 552 -7.62 26.78 -0.21
CA ASN A 552 -6.89 25.73 -0.92
C ASN A 552 -6.01 26.37 -1.99
N ILE A 553 -4.72 26.09 -1.93
CA ILE A 553 -3.77 26.49 -2.96
C ILE A 553 -2.98 25.27 -3.39
N GLY A 554 -2.43 25.28 -4.60
CA GLY A 554 -1.60 24.16 -5.00
C GLY A 554 -1.09 24.19 -6.42
N PHE A 555 -0.51 23.07 -6.83
CA PHE A 555 0.09 22.92 -8.14
C PHE A 555 -0.32 21.62 -8.80
N SER A 556 -0.35 21.64 -10.12
CA SER A 556 -0.54 20.43 -10.93
C SER A 556 0.53 20.30 -11.99
N GLY A 557 0.94 19.06 -12.30
CA GLY A 557 1.74 18.74 -13.48
C GLY A 557 1.04 18.98 -14.80
N THR A 558 -0.29 18.88 -14.84
CA THR A 558 -1.07 18.85 -16.09
C THR A 558 -2.36 19.67 -16.00
N ASN A 559 -3.12 19.69 -17.09
CA ASN A 559 -4.31 20.53 -17.26
C ASN A 559 -5.48 19.73 -17.84
N ASP A 560 -5.45 18.41 -17.74
CA ASP A 560 -6.44 17.58 -18.43
C ASP A 560 -7.77 17.59 -17.67
N ASN A 561 -7.71 17.58 -16.34
CA ASN A 561 -8.88 17.50 -15.47
C ASN A 561 -9.41 18.86 -14.97
N HIS A 562 -8.88 19.99 -15.47
CA HIS A 562 -9.23 21.33 -14.95
C HIS A 562 -10.73 21.66 -15.00
N ARG A 563 -11.47 21.04 -15.91
CA ARG A 563 -12.93 21.21 -16.06
C ARG A 563 -13.73 20.43 -15.01
N LEU A 564 -13.13 19.36 -14.48
CA LEU A 564 -13.69 18.42 -13.51
C LEU A 564 -13.08 18.60 -12.11
N LEU A 565 -12.43 19.74 -11.85
CA LEU A 565 -12.05 20.12 -10.48
C LEU A 565 -13.30 20.57 -9.71
N PRO A 566 -13.34 20.39 -8.38
CA PRO A 566 -14.36 20.99 -7.51
C PRO A 566 -14.50 22.49 -7.78
N LEU A 567 -15.72 23.02 -7.65
CA LEU A 567 -16.03 24.42 -8.00
C LEU A 567 -15.29 25.45 -7.13
N SER A 568 -14.87 25.06 -5.92
CA SER A 568 -14.08 25.88 -5.00
C SER A 568 -12.64 26.13 -5.47
N VAL A 569 -12.16 25.38 -6.47
CA VAL A 569 -10.79 25.47 -6.97
C VAL A 569 -10.77 25.96 -8.41
N THR A 570 -9.98 27.01 -8.65
CA THR A 570 -9.78 27.57 -9.98
C THR A 570 -8.37 27.32 -10.48
N GLN A 571 -8.24 26.76 -11.68
CA GLN A 571 -6.92 26.52 -12.26
C GLN A 571 -6.43 27.75 -13.03
N PHE A 572 -5.39 28.41 -12.52
CA PHE A 572 -4.73 29.51 -13.20
C PHE A 572 -3.86 28.99 -14.34
N ARG A 573 -4.18 29.40 -15.56
CA ARG A 573 -3.42 29.08 -16.76
C ARG A 573 -2.39 30.17 -17.01
N ASN A 574 -1.13 29.87 -16.74
CA ASN A 574 -0.06 30.80 -17.09
C ASN A 574 0.10 30.82 -18.63
N VAL A 575 -0.16 31.97 -19.26
CA VAL A 575 -0.23 32.18 -20.73
C VAL A 575 1.13 32.08 -21.41
N HIS A 576 2.23 31.96 -20.65
CA HIS A 576 3.52 31.60 -21.20
C HIS A 576 3.52 30.15 -21.69
N ARG A 577 3.03 29.96 -22.93
CA ARG A 577 3.15 28.73 -23.72
C ARG A 577 4.60 28.24 -23.64
N PHE A 578 4.84 27.30 -22.74
CA PHE A 578 6.02 26.46 -22.79
C PHE A 578 5.87 25.60 -24.03
N HIS A 579 6.39 26.07 -25.16
CA HIS A 579 6.62 25.26 -26.35
C HIS A 579 7.75 24.27 -26.03
N GLY A 580 7.45 23.28 -25.20
CA GLY A 580 8.14 22.00 -25.30
C GLY A 580 7.62 21.34 -26.55
N ARG A 581 8.22 21.65 -27.72
CA ARG A 581 8.10 20.76 -28.87
C ARG A 581 8.74 19.44 -28.45
N VAL A 582 7.93 18.49 -27.98
CA VAL A 582 8.38 17.11 -27.80
C VAL A 582 8.56 16.56 -29.22
N PHE A 583 9.78 16.69 -29.75
CA PHE A 583 10.14 16.06 -30.99
C PHE A 583 10.32 14.57 -30.72
N PHE A 584 9.38 13.77 -31.21
CA PHE A 584 9.54 12.32 -31.26
C PHE A 584 10.53 11.99 -32.37
N SER A 585 11.79 11.72 -32.03
CA SER A 585 12.75 11.13 -32.96
C SER A 585 12.86 9.63 -32.70
N LEU A 586 12.30 8.82 -33.58
CA LEU A 586 12.56 7.38 -33.64
C LEU A 586 13.91 7.16 -34.34
N GLN A 587 14.98 6.92 -33.58
CA GLN A 587 16.28 6.55 -34.14
C GLN A 587 16.75 5.19 -33.61
N ARG A 588 17.26 4.35 -34.54
CA ARG A 588 17.87 3.05 -34.25
C ARG A 588 19.30 3.27 -33.71
N THR A 589 19.45 3.29 -32.39
CA THR A 589 20.78 3.19 -31.75
C THR A 589 20.77 2.23 -30.57
N ARG A 590 21.80 1.36 -30.48
CA ARG A 590 22.03 0.44 -29.35
C ARG A 590 22.51 1.23 -28.12
N ARG A 591 21.63 1.71 -27.24
CA ARG A 591 21.99 2.24 -25.89
C ARG A 591 20.92 1.97 -24.83
N ARG A 592 21.33 2.12 -23.56
CA ARG A 592 20.69 1.70 -22.28
C ARG A 592 19.18 2.01 -22.23
N LYS A 593 18.36 0.96 -22.09
CA LYS A 593 16.89 0.97 -22.05
C LYS A 593 16.32 1.09 -20.63
N LEU A 594 15.19 1.78 -20.49
CA LEU A 594 14.39 2.00 -19.28
C LEU A 594 12.92 1.64 -19.60
N LEU A 595 12.12 1.19 -18.63
CA LEU A 595 10.72 0.80 -18.87
C LEU A 595 9.77 1.67 -18.04
N SER A 596 8.89 2.39 -18.72
CA SER A 596 7.74 3.05 -18.11
C SER A 596 6.49 2.22 -18.42
N THR A 597 6.03 1.49 -17.42
CA THR A 597 4.85 0.64 -17.52
C THR A 597 3.59 1.44 -17.27
N LEU A 598 2.82 1.68 -18.32
CA LEU A 598 1.48 2.27 -18.24
C LEU A 598 0.39 1.20 -18.46
N ALA A 599 0.72 -0.03 -18.89
CA ALA A 599 -0.27 -1.10 -19.09
C ALA A 599 0.27 -2.54 -19.19
N LEU A 600 1.46 -2.75 -19.76
CA LEU A 600 1.92 -4.07 -20.23
C LEU A 600 2.30 -5.09 -19.12
N LEU A 601 2.57 -4.64 -17.89
CA LEU A 601 2.87 -5.51 -16.74
C LEU A 601 1.63 -5.79 -15.86
N ALA A 602 0.42 -5.52 -16.34
CA ALA A 602 -0.79 -5.78 -15.57
C ALA A 602 -0.85 -7.24 -15.07
N GLY A 603 -0.91 -7.41 -13.74
CA GLY A 603 -0.94 -8.72 -13.08
C GLY A 603 0.40 -9.22 -12.52
N VAL A 604 1.53 -8.59 -12.87
CA VAL A 604 2.86 -8.95 -12.35
C VAL A 604 3.34 -7.89 -11.38
N SER A 605 3.86 -8.28 -10.21
CA SER A 605 4.42 -7.30 -9.28
C SER A 605 5.74 -6.72 -9.81
N ASN A 606 6.04 -5.46 -9.47
CA ASN A 606 7.30 -4.82 -9.86
C ASN A 606 8.53 -5.63 -9.39
N HIS A 607 8.42 -6.30 -8.23
CA HIS A 607 9.44 -7.20 -7.71
C HIS A 607 9.65 -8.43 -8.59
N GLU A 608 8.57 -9.10 -9.02
CA GLU A 608 8.66 -10.25 -9.92
C GLU A 608 9.20 -9.85 -11.29
N ALA A 609 8.77 -8.70 -11.82
CA ALA A 609 9.31 -8.15 -13.05
C ALA A 609 10.82 -7.86 -12.94
N ALA A 610 11.27 -7.31 -11.80
CA ALA A 610 12.68 -7.07 -11.53
C ALA A 610 13.48 -8.38 -11.46
N THR A 611 12.98 -9.39 -10.76
CA THR A 611 13.62 -10.71 -10.64
C THR A 611 13.72 -11.40 -12.01
N PHE A 612 12.62 -11.41 -12.78
CA PHE A 612 12.61 -11.96 -14.14
C PHE A 612 13.62 -11.28 -15.06
N LEU A 613 13.74 -9.95 -15.00
CA LEU A 613 14.72 -9.20 -15.80
C LEU A 613 16.17 -9.57 -15.42
N LEU A 614 16.44 -9.77 -14.12
CA LEU A 614 17.77 -10.16 -13.63
C LEU A 614 18.17 -11.58 -14.06
N GLU A 615 17.21 -12.46 -14.30
CA GLU A 615 17.43 -13.84 -14.77
C GLU A 615 17.75 -13.93 -16.28
N GLN A 616 17.46 -12.89 -17.07
CA GLN A 616 17.71 -12.91 -18.51
C GLN A 616 19.22 -12.87 -18.84
N THR A 617 19.66 -13.79 -19.70
CA THR A 617 21.07 -13.94 -20.12
C THR A 617 21.63 -12.71 -20.84
N GLY A 618 20.76 -11.86 -21.41
CA GLY A 618 21.12 -10.62 -22.10
C GLY A 618 20.95 -9.32 -21.29
N PHE A 619 20.67 -9.38 -19.98
CA PHE A 619 20.42 -8.18 -19.17
C PHE A 619 21.73 -7.43 -18.83
N GLY A 620 21.93 -6.25 -19.44
CA GLY A 620 23.20 -5.51 -19.40
C GLY A 620 23.36 -4.46 -18.28
N PHE A 621 22.46 -4.41 -17.28
CA PHE A 621 22.50 -3.42 -16.20
C PHE A 621 23.06 -4.00 -14.89
N ALA A 622 23.55 -3.13 -14.01
CA ALA A 622 24.07 -3.51 -12.70
C ALA A 622 22.96 -3.95 -11.73
N GLY A 623 21.73 -3.50 -11.95
CA GLY A 623 20.56 -3.86 -11.16
C GLY A 623 19.26 -3.33 -11.76
N VAL A 624 18.15 -3.56 -11.06
CA VAL A 624 16.82 -3.04 -11.38
C VAL A 624 16.32 -2.17 -10.24
N THR A 625 15.89 -0.94 -10.54
CA THR A 625 15.25 -0.03 -9.59
C THR A 625 13.75 -0.04 -9.78
N TYR A 626 12.98 -0.25 -8.72
CA TYR A 626 11.52 -0.32 -8.77
C TYR A 626 10.90 0.12 -7.44
N PHE A 627 9.64 0.53 -7.46
CA PHE A 627 8.90 0.82 -6.24
C PHE A 627 8.30 -0.47 -5.68
N ASP A 628 8.62 -0.81 -4.43
CA ASP A 628 7.97 -1.88 -3.68
C ASP A 628 6.94 -1.27 -2.73
N GLY A 629 5.70 -1.76 -2.76
CA GLY A 629 4.64 -1.28 -1.85
C GLY A 629 4.29 -2.25 -0.74
N ARG A 630 5.13 -3.26 -0.47
CA ARG A 630 5.04 -4.07 0.75
C ARG A 630 5.38 -3.21 1.97
N ARG A 631 4.72 -3.45 3.12
CA ARG A 631 4.83 -2.59 4.33
C ARG A 631 6.27 -2.42 4.82
N GLU A 632 7.08 -3.47 4.73
CA GLU A 632 8.49 -3.47 5.14
C GLU A 632 9.40 -2.56 4.28
N SER A 633 8.96 -2.29 3.06
CA SER A 633 9.76 -1.73 1.97
C SER A 633 9.03 -0.66 1.16
N ASN A 634 8.00 0.02 1.71
CA ASN A 634 7.12 1.01 1.03
C ASN A 634 7.88 2.25 0.52
N CYS A 635 8.79 2.02 -0.42
CA CYS A 635 9.78 2.93 -0.92
C CYS A 635 10.40 2.36 -2.21
N TRP A 636 11.30 3.15 -2.81
CA TRP A 636 12.09 2.70 -3.94
C TRP A 636 13.15 1.69 -3.51
N MET A 637 13.24 0.58 -4.23
CA MET A 637 14.16 -0.53 -4.00
C MET A 637 15.08 -0.73 -5.20
N ILE A 638 16.31 -1.16 -4.96
CA ILE A 638 17.29 -1.57 -5.97
C ILE A 638 17.60 -3.05 -5.77
N ALA A 639 17.32 -3.86 -6.78
CA ALA A 639 17.73 -5.26 -6.87
C ALA A 639 19.04 -5.36 -7.67
N GLU A 640 20.14 -5.65 -6.98
CA GLU A 640 21.47 -5.74 -7.57
C GLU A 640 21.70 -7.08 -8.28
N LYS A 641 22.24 -7.06 -9.50
CA LYS A 641 22.50 -8.27 -10.29
C LYS A 641 23.61 -9.13 -9.71
N THR A 642 24.73 -8.50 -9.33
CA THR A 642 25.97 -9.21 -8.94
C THR A 642 25.80 -9.97 -7.63
N ARG A 643 25.26 -9.31 -6.61
CA ARG A 643 25.08 -9.88 -5.26
C ARG A 643 23.71 -10.51 -5.04
N ARG A 644 22.75 -10.28 -5.94
CA ARG A 644 21.33 -10.66 -5.80
C ARG A 644 20.71 -10.17 -4.49
N VAL A 645 21.07 -8.95 -4.07
CA VAL A 645 20.52 -8.31 -2.88
C VAL A 645 19.50 -7.26 -3.30
N VAL A 646 18.41 -7.14 -2.54
CA VAL A 646 17.40 -6.10 -2.70
C VAL A 646 17.51 -5.12 -1.53
N ILE A 647 17.75 -3.84 -1.81
CA ILE A 647 18.05 -2.82 -0.80
C ILE A 647 17.22 -1.55 -1.08
N PRO A 648 16.75 -0.81 -0.07
CA PRO A 648 16.18 0.52 -0.27
C PRO A 648 17.14 1.44 -1.01
N SER A 649 16.61 2.25 -1.94
CA SER A 649 17.39 3.16 -2.78
C SER A 649 18.25 4.14 -1.97
N GLU A 650 17.77 4.57 -0.80
CA GLU A 650 18.51 5.47 0.10
C GLU A 650 19.78 4.84 0.71
N LYS A 651 19.82 3.51 0.76
CA LYS A 651 20.92 2.72 1.35
C LYS A 651 21.78 2.04 0.28
N ALA A 652 21.38 2.13 -0.98
CA ALA A 652 22.11 1.54 -2.08
C ALA A 652 23.31 2.43 -2.45
N SER A 653 24.47 1.81 -2.65
CA SER A 653 25.65 2.51 -3.20
C SER A 653 25.53 2.77 -4.71
N MET A 654 24.60 2.08 -5.37
CA MET A 654 24.36 2.17 -6.80
C MET A 654 23.38 3.30 -7.10
N THR A 655 23.60 4.01 -8.19
CA THR A 655 22.70 5.11 -8.60
C THR A 655 21.66 4.62 -9.61
N GLU A 656 20.53 5.31 -9.69
CA GLU A 656 19.47 4.98 -10.65
C GLU A 656 19.96 5.05 -12.10
N SER A 657 20.99 5.86 -12.35
CA SER A 657 21.66 6.01 -13.66
C SER A 657 22.38 4.74 -14.16
N GLU A 658 22.67 3.79 -13.27
CA GLU A 658 23.37 2.52 -13.53
C GLU A 658 22.41 1.33 -13.60
N THR A 659 21.14 1.55 -13.24
CA THR A 659 20.10 0.52 -13.14
C THR A 659 19.08 0.59 -14.27
N PHE A 660 18.36 -0.51 -14.47
CA PHE A 660 17.12 -0.51 -15.23
C PHE A 660 15.99 -0.04 -14.32
N VAL A 661 15.38 1.12 -14.59
CA VAL A 661 14.30 1.64 -13.74
C VAL A 661 12.94 1.22 -14.28
N ILE A 662 12.08 0.71 -13.40
CA ILE A 662 10.68 0.41 -13.66
C ILE A 662 9.82 1.48 -13.00
N PHE A 663 9.05 2.19 -13.81
CA PHE A 663 8.05 3.13 -13.30
C PHE A 663 6.63 2.56 -13.41
N ASP A 664 5.97 2.41 -12.27
CA ASP A 664 4.56 2.03 -12.16
C ASP A 664 3.68 3.28 -11.95
N GLU A 665 2.66 3.46 -12.77
CA GLU A 665 1.84 4.67 -12.82
C GLU A 665 1.24 5.06 -11.46
N ALA A 666 0.62 4.11 -10.76
CA ALA A 666 -0.09 4.42 -9.50
C ALA A 666 0.87 4.89 -8.40
N ARG A 667 2.10 4.36 -8.38
CA ARG A 667 3.03 4.47 -7.25
C ARG A 667 4.24 5.37 -7.50
N SER A 668 4.51 5.73 -8.76
CA SER A 668 5.64 6.57 -9.15
C SER A 668 5.22 7.91 -9.78
N ARG A 669 3.97 8.32 -9.58
CA ARG A 669 3.51 9.68 -9.89
C ARG A 669 4.26 10.68 -9.00
N GLY A 670 4.77 11.75 -9.60
CA GLY A 670 5.56 12.77 -8.88
C GLY A 670 7.03 12.41 -8.62
N SER A 671 7.41 11.12 -8.65
CA SER A 671 8.80 10.70 -8.42
C SER A 671 9.75 11.21 -9.50
N ASP A 672 10.92 11.72 -9.08
CA ASP A 672 11.93 12.30 -9.97
C ASP A 672 13.27 11.58 -9.78
N MET A 673 13.69 10.80 -10.78
CA MET A 673 14.95 10.06 -10.76
C MET A 673 15.98 10.68 -11.71
N LYS A 674 17.24 10.72 -11.28
CA LYS A 674 18.36 11.23 -12.09
C LYS A 674 18.85 10.17 -13.07
N LEU A 675 18.22 10.11 -14.23
CA LEU A 675 18.55 9.17 -15.30
C LEU A 675 19.79 9.60 -16.09
N SER A 676 20.44 8.63 -16.74
CA SER A 676 21.57 8.89 -17.65
C SER A 676 21.17 9.82 -18.81
N PRO A 677 22.06 10.73 -19.26
CA PRO A 677 21.81 11.59 -20.42
C PRO A 677 21.53 10.83 -21.73
N ASN A 678 22.04 9.60 -21.85
CA ASN A 678 21.88 8.73 -23.02
C ASN A 678 20.80 7.65 -22.83
N ALA A 679 19.90 7.82 -21.85
CA ALA A 679 18.86 6.84 -21.56
C ALA A 679 17.79 6.79 -22.68
N SER A 680 17.27 5.59 -22.94
CA SER A 680 16.14 5.37 -23.85
C SER A 680 14.98 4.77 -23.05
N ALA A 681 13.80 5.38 -23.05
CA ALA A 681 12.64 4.83 -22.32
C ALA A 681 11.70 4.08 -23.25
N LEU A 682 11.14 2.97 -22.76
CA LEU A 682 10.08 2.20 -23.38
C LEU A 682 8.75 2.53 -22.70
N LEU A 683 7.88 3.21 -23.41
CA LEU A 683 6.51 3.54 -23.02
C LEU A 683 5.58 2.46 -23.57
N THR A 684 4.74 1.93 -22.69
CA THR A 684 3.79 0.88 -23.03
C THR A 684 2.40 1.47 -23.17
N LEU A 685 1.65 1.17 -24.23
CA LEU A 685 0.30 1.70 -24.45
C LEU A 685 -0.76 0.69 -23.99
N GLY A 686 -1.74 1.16 -23.23
CA GLY A 686 -2.94 0.40 -22.86
C GLY A 686 -4.21 1.08 -23.37
N PRO A 687 -5.30 0.34 -23.64
CA PRO A 687 -6.44 0.81 -24.43
C PRO A 687 -7.15 2.06 -23.92
N ARG A 688 -7.08 2.37 -22.63
CA ARG A 688 -7.68 3.58 -22.01
C ARG A 688 -6.63 4.61 -21.59
N LEU A 689 -5.44 4.58 -22.19
CA LEU A 689 -4.38 5.52 -21.85
C LEU A 689 -4.78 6.93 -22.26
N THR A 690 -4.76 7.85 -21.29
CA THR A 690 -5.05 9.27 -21.48
C THR A 690 -3.77 10.09 -21.64
N LYS A 691 -3.91 11.30 -22.19
CA LYS A 691 -2.80 12.21 -22.51
C LYS A 691 -1.97 12.54 -21.27
N ASP A 692 -2.63 12.86 -20.16
CA ASP A 692 -1.99 13.07 -18.86
C ASP A 692 -1.03 11.92 -18.52
N LYS A 693 -1.51 10.68 -18.56
CA LYS A 693 -0.74 9.49 -18.18
C LYS A 693 0.43 9.24 -19.12
N LEU A 694 0.21 9.34 -20.43
CA LEU A 694 1.28 9.24 -21.43
C LEU A 694 2.35 10.32 -21.20
N MET A 695 1.93 11.57 -20.99
CA MET A 695 2.82 12.70 -20.79
C MET A 695 3.58 12.62 -19.46
N GLN A 696 2.96 12.10 -18.40
CA GLN A 696 3.64 11.85 -17.13
C GLN A 696 4.71 10.77 -17.27
N GLY A 697 4.39 9.67 -17.96
CA GLY A 697 5.35 8.60 -18.25
C GLY A 697 6.53 9.10 -19.09
N ALA A 698 6.24 9.78 -20.20
CA ALA A 698 7.26 10.38 -21.07
C ALA A 698 8.06 11.46 -20.34
N GLY A 699 7.39 12.32 -19.55
CA GLY A 699 7.97 13.46 -18.86
C GLY A 699 9.01 13.13 -17.79
N ARG A 700 9.15 11.85 -17.41
CA ARG A 700 10.26 11.35 -16.59
C ARG A 700 11.61 11.47 -17.30
N MET A 701 11.60 11.42 -18.63
CA MET A 701 12.77 11.70 -19.46
C MET A 701 12.93 13.22 -19.61
N ARG A 702 13.71 13.82 -18.72
CA ARG A 702 13.89 15.29 -18.64
C ARG A 702 14.64 15.89 -19.83
N GLN A 703 15.40 15.08 -20.56
CA GLN A 703 16.26 15.50 -21.67
C GLN A 703 15.79 14.90 -23.01
N ILE A 704 14.49 14.63 -23.18
CA ILE A 704 13.94 14.18 -24.48
C ILE A 704 14.33 15.17 -25.57
N GLY A 705 14.91 14.65 -26.66
CA GLY A 705 15.43 15.46 -27.77
C GLY A 705 16.85 16.00 -27.55
N CYS A 706 17.39 15.86 -26.33
CA CYS A 706 18.77 16.14 -25.97
C CYS A 706 19.43 14.83 -25.49
N ASN A 707 19.76 13.93 -26.42
CA ASN A 707 20.35 12.59 -26.22
C ASN A 707 19.44 11.50 -25.62
N GLN A 708 18.35 11.86 -24.94
CA GLN A 708 17.35 10.87 -24.49
C GLN A 708 16.31 10.58 -25.57
N THR A 709 15.91 9.31 -25.70
CA THR A 709 14.93 8.84 -26.69
C THR A 709 13.75 8.09 -26.05
N LEU A 710 12.64 8.00 -26.79
CA LEU A 710 11.44 7.27 -26.40
C LEU A 710 11.12 6.18 -27.43
N TRP A 711 10.75 5.01 -26.94
CA TRP A 711 10.22 3.88 -27.68
C TRP A 711 8.80 3.66 -27.22
N ILE A 712 7.87 3.46 -28.15
CA ILE A 712 6.48 3.17 -27.84
C ILE A 712 6.22 1.72 -28.24
N ALA A 713 5.64 0.94 -27.33
CA ALA A 713 5.20 -0.42 -27.60
C ALA A 713 3.73 -0.57 -27.19
N SER A 714 2.99 -1.32 -27.98
CA SER A 714 1.57 -1.60 -27.74
C SER A 714 1.26 -3.04 -28.13
N PHE A 715 0.14 -3.55 -27.64
CA PHE A 715 -0.46 -4.75 -28.22
C PHE A 715 -1.11 -4.43 -29.57
N ASP A 716 -1.33 -5.46 -30.38
CA ASP A 716 -1.95 -5.33 -31.70
C ASP A 716 -3.34 -4.68 -31.61
N GLU A 717 -4.09 -4.96 -30.54
CA GLU A 717 -5.41 -4.37 -30.27
C GLU A 717 -5.35 -2.84 -30.17
N VAL A 718 -4.36 -2.32 -29.45
CA VAL A 718 -4.17 -0.88 -29.28
C VAL A 718 -3.67 -0.26 -30.58
N ALA A 719 -2.80 -0.95 -31.31
CA ALA A 719 -2.36 -0.51 -32.63
C ALA A 719 -3.54 -0.38 -33.62
N LEU A 720 -4.46 -1.35 -33.62
CA LEU A 720 -5.70 -1.30 -34.42
C LEU A 720 -6.61 -0.15 -34.00
N SER A 721 -6.78 0.07 -32.69
CA SER A 721 -7.55 1.20 -32.16
C SER A 721 -6.97 2.56 -32.59
N ILE A 722 -5.62 2.68 -32.62
CA ILE A 722 -4.95 3.90 -33.10
C ILE A 722 -5.20 4.09 -34.60
N LEU A 723 -5.12 3.02 -35.40
CA LEU A 723 -5.38 3.08 -36.85
C LEU A 723 -6.82 3.48 -37.17
N GLN A 724 -7.81 3.02 -36.42
CA GLN A 724 -9.21 3.38 -36.68
C GLN A 724 -9.53 4.82 -36.31
N SER A 725 -8.78 5.40 -35.38
CA SER A 725 -8.90 6.83 -35.06
C SER A 725 -8.30 7.73 -36.14
N ASN A 726 -7.49 7.21 -37.07
CA ASN A 726 -6.81 7.97 -38.13
C ASN A 726 -7.05 7.30 -39.49
N GLU A 727 -7.95 7.84 -40.32
CA GLU A 727 -8.32 7.42 -41.68
C GLU A 727 -7.35 6.40 -42.36
N GLU A 728 -7.87 5.19 -42.63
CA GLU A 728 -7.26 3.99 -43.25
C GLU A 728 -5.77 4.10 -43.67
N ARG A 729 -4.85 3.71 -42.78
CA ARG A 729 -3.43 3.48 -43.08
C ARG A 729 -2.95 2.10 -42.63
N GLU A 730 -1.91 1.57 -43.28
CA GLU A 730 -1.26 0.31 -42.87
C GLU A 730 -0.53 0.45 -41.51
N ILE A 731 -0.45 -0.65 -40.74
CA ILE A 731 0.24 -0.74 -39.43
C ILE A 731 1.71 -0.31 -39.51
N SER A 732 2.36 -0.51 -40.66
CA SER A 732 3.76 -0.17 -40.92
C SER A 732 4.05 1.34 -40.95
N ALA A 733 3.01 2.20 -41.02
CA ALA A 733 3.12 3.64 -41.17
C ALA A 733 2.72 4.45 -39.91
N LEU A 734 2.46 3.80 -38.77
CA LEU A 734 2.06 4.47 -37.53
C LEU A 734 3.12 5.46 -37.04
N THR A 735 2.71 6.72 -36.89
CA THR A 735 3.56 7.81 -36.40
C THR A 735 3.24 8.14 -34.92
N ALA A 736 4.15 8.86 -34.27
CA ALA A 736 3.88 9.38 -32.92
C ALA A 736 2.68 10.34 -32.87
N LEU A 737 2.35 11.00 -34.00
CA LEU A 737 1.19 11.90 -34.09
C LEU A 737 -0.12 11.11 -33.97
N ASP A 738 -0.18 9.93 -34.58
CA ASP A 738 -1.36 9.05 -34.53
C ASP A 738 -1.62 8.59 -33.10
N VAL A 739 -0.57 8.23 -32.37
CA VAL A 739 -0.64 7.89 -30.93
C VAL A 739 -1.15 9.08 -30.11
N LEU A 740 -0.65 10.30 -30.37
CA LEU A 740 -1.09 11.49 -29.65
C LEU A 740 -2.56 11.82 -29.93
N ASN A 741 -3.02 11.72 -31.17
CA ASN A 741 -4.42 11.93 -31.53
C ASN A 741 -5.34 10.93 -30.83
N TRP A 742 -4.96 9.65 -30.85
CA TRP A 742 -5.68 8.59 -30.16
C TRP A 742 -5.76 8.83 -28.64
N VAL A 743 -4.64 9.17 -28.02
CA VAL A 743 -4.58 9.45 -26.58
C VAL A 743 -5.39 10.72 -26.21
N VAL A 744 -5.45 11.73 -27.08
CA VAL A 744 -6.31 12.91 -26.89
C VAL A 744 -7.79 12.57 -27.02
N ALA A 745 -8.16 11.71 -27.98
CA ALA A 745 -9.52 11.19 -28.11
C ALA A 745 -9.95 10.42 -26.86
N ASN A 746 -9.06 9.57 -26.31
CA ASN A 746 -9.26 8.88 -25.04
C ASN A 746 -9.45 9.86 -23.88
N THR A 747 -8.64 10.92 -23.78
CA THR A 747 -8.81 11.97 -22.75
C THR A 747 -10.18 12.65 -22.87
N LYS A 748 -10.65 12.94 -24.10
CA LYS A 748 -11.98 13.53 -24.31
C LYS A 748 -13.07 12.59 -23.81
N ALA A 749 -13.06 11.33 -24.25
CA ALA A 749 -14.04 10.33 -23.85
C ALA A 749 -14.05 10.11 -22.33
N GLU A 750 -12.88 10.04 -21.70
CA GLU A 750 -12.75 9.89 -20.25
C GLU A 750 -13.27 11.11 -19.49
N SER A 751 -12.98 12.32 -19.96
CA SER A 751 -13.47 13.56 -19.33
C SER A 751 -14.99 13.66 -19.38
N VAL A 752 -15.60 13.22 -20.48
CA VAL A 752 -17.06 13.24 -20.61
C VAL A 752 -17.70 12.17 -19.71
N ARG A 753 -17.14 10.97 -19.65
CA ARG A 753 -17.58 9.92 -18.72
C ARG A 753 -17.46 10.36 -17.25
N GLY A 754 -16.36 11.03 -16.91
CA GLY A 754 -16.09 11.56 -15.56
C GLY A 754 -17.01 12.71 -15.14
N LEU A 755 -17.68 13.39 -16.09
CA LEU A 755 -18.59 14.51 -15.79
C LEU A 755 -19.78 14.09 -14.93
N LEU A 756 -20.34 12.91 -15.20
CA LEU A 756 -21.47 12.36 -14.47
C LEU A 756 -21.11 12.03 -13.01
N GLU A 757 -19.95 11.43 -12.80
CA GLU A 757 -19.41 11.12 -11.48
C GLU A 757 -19.08 12.40 -10.71
N TRP A 758 -18.39 13.35 -11.37
CA TRP A 758 -18.07 14.66 -10.80
C TRP A 758 -19.34 15.40 -10.33
N ALA A 759 -20.39 15.43 -11.15
CA ALA A 759 -21.66 16.09 -10.82
C ALA A 759 -22.40 15.35 -9.70
N SER A 760 -22.44 14.01 -9.74
CA SER A 760 -23.06 13.20 -8.69
C SER A 760 -22.39 13.44 -7.33
N ASN A 761 -21.06 13.49 -7.31
CA ASN A 761 -20.26 13.77 -6.12
C ASN A 761 -20.51 15.19 -5.59
N GLY A 762 -20.59 16.18 -6.48
CA GLY A 762 -20.89 17.58 -6.10
C GLY A 762 -22.30 17.76 -5.54
N ILE A 763 -23.30 17.12 -6.15
CA ILE A 763 -24.68 17.11 -5.66
C ILE A 763 -24.75 16.43 -4.29
N HIS A 764 -24.12 15.27 -4.13
CA HIS A 764 -24.07 14.59 -2.82
C HIS A 764 -23.37 15.45 -1.76
N TYR A 765 -22.22 16.04 -2.08
CA TYR A 765 -21.52 16.99 -1.21
C TYR A 765 -22.41 18.15 -0.76
N ARG A 766 -23.21 18.72 -1.68
CA ARG A 766 -24.09 19.83 -1.32
C ARG A 766 -25.24 19.39 -0.42
N LYS A 767 -25.82 18.22 -0.67
CA LYS A 767 -26.86 17.64 0.17
C LYS A 767 -26.37 17.40 1.59
N THR A 768 -25.17 16.87 1.76
CA THR A 768 -24.59 16.58 3.07
C THR A 768 -24.26 17.84 3.87
N GLN A 769 -23.95 18.95 3.20
CA GLN A 769 -23.84 20.26 3.84
C GLN A 769 -25.18 20.79 4.35
N LEU A 770 -26.27 20.63 3.57
CA LEU A 770 -27.61 21.11 3.93
C LEU A 770 -28.25 20.23 5.01
N ALA A 771 -28.08 18.92 4.91
CA ALA A 771 -28.64 17.91 5.81
C ALA A 771 -27.60 16.84 6.11
N ARG A 772 -26.97 16.91 7.30
CA ARG A 772 -25.93 15.97 7.74
C ARG A 772 -26.41 14.51 7.76
N GLU A 773 -27.69 14.26 7.98
CA GLU A 773 -28.27 12.90 8.00
C GLU A 773 -28.21 12.20 6.63
N THR A 774 -28.07 12.95 5.54
CA THR A 774 -27.94 12.40 4.17
C THR A 774 -26.55 11.85 3.84
N GLU A 775 -25.59 11.95 4.78
CA GLU A 775 -24.26 11.33 4.63
C GLU A 775 -24.33 9.80 4.71
N LEU A 776 -25.29 9.26 5.48
CA LEU A 776 -25.60 7.84 5.50
C LEU A 776 -26.45 7.48 4.29
N VAL A 777 -25.88 6.63 3.42
CA VAL A 777 -26.56 6.13 2.23
C VAL A 777 -26.84 4.65 2.43
N ASP A 778 -28.11 4.26 2.33
CA ASP A 778 -28.52 2.86 2.33
C ASP A 778 -28.02 2.18 1.04
N GLU A 779 -27.45 0.99 1.20
CA GLU A 779 -26.96 0.17 0.08
C GLU A 779 -27.95 -0.96 -0.19
N ASP A 780 -28.68 -0.84 -1.30
CA ASP A 780 -29.49 -1.93 -1.82
C ASP A 780 -28.71 -2.71 -2.89
N TRP A 781 -28.40 -3.96 -2.56
CA TRP A 781 -27.71 -4.90 -3.44
C TRP A 781 -28.65 -5.89 -4.10
N SER A 782 -29.97 -5.74 -3.99
CA SER A 782 -30.93 -6.66 -4.62
C SER A 782 -30.74 -6.71 -6.15
N LEU A 783 -30.97 -7.88 -6.73
CA LEU A 783 -30.78 -8.08 -8.18
C LEU A 783 -31.85 -7.32 -8.98
N GLU A 784 -33.00 -7.13 -8.36
CA GLU A 784 -34.15 -6.38 -8.85
C GLU A 784 -33.75 -4.92 -9.08
N THR A 785 -33.26 -4.27 -8.03
CA THR A 785 -32.81 -2.86 -8.06
C THR A 785 -31.66 -2.61 -9.04
N LEU A 786 -30.84 -3.63 -9.31
CA LEU A 786 -29.68 -3.51 -10.21
C LEU A 786 -30.01 -3.80 -11.69
N TYR A 787 -30.84 -4.81 -11.97
CA TYR A 787 -30.95 -5.39 -13.31
C TYR A 787 -32.38 -5.55 -13.85
N GLN A 788 -33.43 -5.29 -13.06
CA GLN A 788 -34.82 -5.48 -13.49
C GLN A 788 -35.32 -4.38 -14.44
N GLU A 789 -34.96 -3.13 -14.14
CA GLU A 789 -35.42 -1.97 -14.90
C GLU A 789 -34.74 -1.87 -16.27
N LYS A 790 -35.40 -1.16 -17.18
CA LYS A 790 -34.85 -0.81 -18.49
C LYS A 790 -33.77 0.26 -18.34
N VAL A 791 -32.77 0.20 -19.21
CA VAL A 791 -31.74 1.23 -19.27
C VAL A 791 -32.11 2.22 -20.36
N THR A 792 -32.35 3.48 -20.00
CA THR A 792 -32.59 4.54 -20.98
C THR A 792 -31.28 5.23 -21.34
N ALA A 793 -31.04 5.44 -22.63
CA ALA A 793 -29.97 6.32 -23.07
C ALA A 793 -30.48 7.76 -23.01
N ASP A 794 -29.83 8.58 -22.20
CA ASP A 794 -30.15 10.00 -22.06
C ASP A 794 -28.88 10.84 -22.14
N LYS A 795 -29.04 12.10 -22.55
CA LYS A 795 -27.93 13.07 -22.58
C LYS A 795 -27.44 13.33 -21.16
N ILE A 796 -26.12 13.36 -20.97
CA ILE A 796 -25.48 13.55 -19.65
C ILE A 796 -26.03 14.79 -18.93
N ALA A 797 -26.25 15.89 -19.66
CA ALA A 797 -26.83 17.11 -19.10
C ALA A 797 -28.20 16.87 -18.42
N ARG A 798 -29.12 16.15 -19.10
CA ARG A 798 -30.45 15.85 -18.56
C ARG A 798 -30.39 14.93 -17.35
N VAL A 799 -29.44 13.99 -17.35
CA VAL A 799 -29.22 13.09 -16.20
C VAL A 799 -28.74 13.85 -14.97
N ILE A 800 -27.87 14.86 -15.16
CA ILE A 800 -27.39 15.70 -14.06
C ILE A 800 -28.55 16.54 -13.50
N GLU A 801 -29.38 17.12 -14.38
CA GLU A 801 -30.57 17.88 -13.99
C GLU A 801 -31.60 17.02 -13.24
N SER A 802 -31.90 15.81 -13.71
CA SER A 802 -32.86 14.93 -13.03
C SER A 802 -32.38 14.52 -11.63
N LYS A 803 -31.07 14.24 -11.46
CA LYS A 803 -30.48 13.94 -10.15
C LYS A 803 -30.46 15.14 -9.20
N ALA A 804 -30.34 16.35 -9.74
CA ALA A 804 -30.43 17.57 -8.96
C ALA A 804 -31.87 17.78 -8.43
N CYS A 805 -32.88 17.65 -9.31
CA CYS A 805 -34.29 17.84 -8.96
C CYS A 805 -34.83 16.81 -7.94
N PHE A 806 -34.42 15.55 -8.05
CA PHE A 806 -34.80 14.51 -7.06
C PHE A 806 -34.16 14.71 -5.68
N GLY A 807 -33.25 15.66 -5.55
CA GLY A 807 -32.32 15.74 -4.45
C GLY A 807 -32.53 16.86 -3.45
N VAL A 808 -33.14 17.96 -3.88
CA VAL A 808 -33.33 19.18 -3.09
C VAL A 808 -34.69 19.72 -3.48
N GLU A 809 -35.70 19.47 -2.65
CA GLU A 809 -37.01 20.11 -2.82
C GLU A 809 -36.88 21.61 -2.48
N ASP A 810 -37.36 22.47 -3.38
CA ASP A 810 -37.66 23.90 -3.17
C ASP A 810 -36.53 24.89 -2.79
N VAL A 811 -35.24 24.55 -2.98
CA VAL A 811 -34.15 25.54 -2.78
C VAL A 811 -33.38 25.79 -4.08
N ASP A 812 -33.46 27.03 -4.57
CA ASP A 812 -32.69 27.55 -5.71
C ASP A 812 -31.19 27.66 -5.33
N ASP A 813 -30.50 26.53 -5.31
CA ASP A 813 -29.13 26.42 -4.83
C ASP A 813 -28.11 26.80 -5.93
N ALA A 814 -27.36 27.88 -5.68
CA ALA A 814 -26.38 28.41 -6.64
C ALA A 814 -25.26 27.40 -7.00
N LEU A 815 -24.87 26.50 -6.10
CA LEU A 815 -23.84 25.50 -6.38
C LEU A 815 -24.39 24.41 -7.31
N ILE A 816 -25.61 23.95 -7.05
CA ILE A 816 -26.29 22.97 -7.91
C ILE A 816 -26.53 23.57 -9.31
N ALA A 817 -26.98 24.82 -9.38
CA ALA A 817 -27.14 25.53 -10.65
C ALA A 817 -25.83 25.61 -11.45
N GLN A 818 -24.69 25.84 -10.79
CA GLN A 818 -23.37 25.82 -11.45
C GLN A 818 -22.97 24.41 -11.92
N ILE A 819 -23.28 23.36 -11.15
CA ILE A 819 -23.04 21.96 -11.55
C ILE A 819 -23.86 21.61 -12.78
N CYS A 820 -25.17 21.89 -12.76
CA CYS A 820 -26.07 21.71 -13.89
C CYS A 820 -25.59 22.52 -15.11
N GLY A 821 -25.24 23.80 -14.93
CA GLY A 821 -24.72 24.65 -15.99
C GLY A 821 -23.45 24.09 -16.65
N ARG A 822 -22.49 23.55 -15.86
CA ARG A 822 -21.33 22.83 -16.44
C ARG A 822 -21.75 21.55 -17.15
N GLY A 823 -22.72 20.82 -16.60
CA GLY A 823 -23.35 19.67 -17.24
C GLY A 823 -23.92 20.01 -18.62
N CYS A 824 -24.64 21.12 -18.75
CA CYS A 824 -25.18 21.61 -20.02
C CYS A 824 -24.07 22.04 -21.00
N VAL A 825 -22.97 22.64 -20.54
CA VAL A 825 -21.89 23.06 -21.46
C VAL A 825 -21.11 21.87 -22.02
N TYR A 826 -20.89 20.82 -21.22
CA TYR A 826 -19.99 19.72 -21.59
C TYR A 826 -20.68 18.39 -21.89
N GLY A 827 -21.96 18.22 -21.55
CA GLY A 827 -22.69 16.95 -21.61
C GLY A 827 -23.81 16.90 -22.65
N LEU A 828 -23.79 17.75 -23.68
CA LEU A 828 -24.83 17.80 -24.74
C LEU A 828 -24.59 16.85 -25.91
N ASP A 829 -23.33 16.47 -26.14
CA ASP A 829 -22.91 15.71 -27.33
C ASP A 829 -22.96 14.19 -27.11
N ASP A 830 -22.77 13.74 -25.87
CA ASP A 830 -22.65 12.31 -25.53
C ASP A 830 -23.86 11.82 -24.71
N GLU A 831 -24.33 10.62 -25.05
CA GLU A 831 -25.41 9.92 -24.35
C GLU A 831 -24.83 8.88 -23.39
N VAL A 832 -25.47 8.70 -22.24
CA VAL A 832 -25.11 7.69 -21.26
C VAL A 832 -26.32 6.83 -20.93
N CYS A 833 -26.09 5.52 -20.95
CA CYS A 833 -27.02 4.50 -20.50
C CYS A 833 -27.24 4.61 -18.98
N MET A 834 -28.46 4.94 -18.57
CA MET A 834 -28.86 5.04 -17.17
C MET A 834 -29.38 3.71 -16.63
N SER A 835 -28.83 3.22 -15.52
CA SER A 835 -29.58 2.37 -14.59
C SER A 835 -29.64 3.08 -13.24
N ALA A 836 -30.58 2.69 -12.37
CA ALA A 836 -30.76 3.32 -11.06
C ALA A 836 -29.46 3.41 -10.20
N HIS A 837 -28.43 2.59 -10.51
CA HIS A 837 -27.24 2.41 -9.68
C HIS A 837 -25.88 2.46 -10.43
N THR A 838 -25.80 2.94 -11.68
CA THR A 838 -24.56 2.82 -12.50
C THR A 838 -23.36 3.69 -12.13
N ASN A 839 -23.42 4.56 -11.11
CA ASN A 839 -22.39 5.59 -10.90
C ASN A 839 -21.22 5.25 -9.98
N GLU A 840 -20.90 3.99 -9.76
CA GLU A 840 -19.76 3.64 -8.91
C GLU A 840 -18.79 2.73 -9.64
N SER A 841 -17.98 3.35 -10.51
CA SER A 841 -16.90 2.68 -11.22
C SER A 841 -15.55 3.00 -10.58
N GLU A 842 -14.76 1.94 -10.39
CA GLU A 842 -13.32 1.96 -10.09
C GLU A 842 -12.92 2.66 -8.77
N ARG A 843 -13.44 2.14 -7.65
CA ARG A 843 -12.88 2.35 -6.31
C ARG A 843 -11.37 2.01 -6.30
N GLU A 844 -10.57 2.99 -5.88
CA GLU A 844 -9.11 2.95 -5.95
C GLU A 844 -8.51 1.71 -5.26
N LEU A 845 -7.51 1.14 -5.93
CA LEU A 845 -6.63 0.09 -5.44
C LEU A 845 -5.82 0.49 -4.20
N HIS A 846 -5.80 1.77 -3.83
CA HIS A 846 -4.93 2.33 -2.80
C HIS A 846 -5.35 1.96 -1.36
N VAL A 847 -6.65 2.02 -1.03
CA VAL A 847 -7.15 1.76 0.34
C VAL A 847 -7.10 0.27 0.69
N GLU A 848 -7.37 -0.61 -0.28
CA GLU A 848 -7.33 -2.08 -0.06
C GLU A 848 -5.90 -2.62 0.13
N GLU A 849 -4.87 -1.91 -0.34
CA GLU A 849 -3.47 -2.31 -0.11
C GLU A 849 -2.96 -1.91 1.28
N GLU A 850 -3.48 -0.83 1.87
CA GLU A 850 -3.24 -0.48 3.28
C GLU A 850 -3.95 -1.43 4.26
N GLU A 851 -5.18 -1.90 3.95
CA GLU A 851 -5.87 -2.91 4.76
C GLU A 851 -5.20 -4.31 4.66
N GLN A 852 -4.64 -4.68 3.50
CA GLN A 852 -3.85 -5.92 3.34
C GLN A 852 -2.58 -5.94 4.22
N GLN A 853 -1.99 -4.77 4.46
CA GLN A 853 -0.80 -4.62 5.30
C GLN A 853 -1.07 -4.84 6.80
N VAL A 854 -2.32 -4.81 7.25
CA VAL A 854 -2.72 -5.08 8.66
C VAL A 854 -3.03 -6.57 8.89
N HIS A 855 -3.58 -7.27 7.89
CA HIS A 855 -3.97 -8.69 8.02
C HIS A 855 -2.80 -9.69 7.97
N GLU A 856 -1.63 -9.33 7.44
CA GLU A 856 -0.46 -10.22 7.41
C GLU A 856 0.19 -10.45 8.80
N LEU A 857 -0.28 -9.75 9.84
CA LEU A 857 0.13 -9.92 11.23
C LEU A 857 -1.10 -10.13 12.15
N GLU A 858 -1.97 -11.09 11.83
CA GLU A 858 -2.89 -11.61 12.86
C GLU A 858 -2.12 -12.47 13.86
N VAL A 859 -1.45 -11.81 14.80
CA VAL A 859 -1.00 -12.43 16.05
C VAL A 859 -2.26 -12.92 16.77
N PRO A 860 -2.32 -14.18 17.22
CA PRO A 860 -3.53 -14.73 17.84
C PRO A 860 -3.93 -13.89 19.06
N VAL A 861 -5.15 -13.34 19.07
CA VAL A 861 -5.64 -12.50 20.17
C VAL A 861 -5.80 -13.36 21.45
N CYS A 862 -4.86 -13.20 22.37
CA CYS A 862 -4.82 -13.88 23.67
C CYS A 862 -5.18 -12.92 24.80
N LYS A 863 -5.92 -13.40 25.81
CA LYS A 863 -6.23 -12.59 26.99
C LYS A 863 -5.03 -12.62 27.95
N PRO A 864 -4.61 -11.46 28.51
CA PRO A 864 -3.50 -11.40 29.46
C PRO A 864 -3.82 -12.18 30.74
N MET A 865 -2.81 -12.86 31.30
CA MET A 865 -2.92 -13.54 32.59
C MET A 865 -2.93 -12.49 33.71
N LYS A 866 -3.84 -12.61 34.69
CA LYS A 866 -3.81 -11.74 35.88
C LYS A 866 -2.80 -12.28 36.90
N GLU A 867 -1.71 -11.55 37.12
CA GLU A 867 -0.71 -11.87 38.14
C GLU A 867 -1.28 -11.74 39.57
N LYS A 868 -1.12 -12.79 40.39
CA LYS A 868 -1.45 -12.78 41.83
C LYS A 868 -0.20 -12.41 42.64
N SER A 869 -0.34 -11.62 43.70
CA SER A 869 0.77 -11.33 44.63
C SER A 869 1.06 -12.52 45.56
N TRP A 870 2.29 -12.61 46.07
CA TRP A 870 2.70 -13.50 47.17
C TRP A 870 3.47 -12.68 48.21
N ASP A 871 3.81 -13.28 49.35
CA ASP A 871 4.51 -12.60 50.44
C ASP A 871 5.98 -12.31 50.10
N TYR A 872 6.21 -11.19 49.40
CA TYR A 872 7.52 -10.77 48.90
C TYR A 872 8.56 -10.58 50.01
N SER A 873 8.14 -10.30 51.25
CA SER A 873 9.06 -10.13 52.39
C SER A 873 9.92 -11.36 52.67
N ARG A 874 9.42 -12.55 52.31
CA ARG A 874 10.12 -13.82 52.50
C ARG A 874 11.37 -13.98 51.66
N ILE A 875 11.51 -13.21 50.57
CA ILE A 875 12.70 -13.29 49.73
C ILE A 875 13.95 -12.75 50.44
N LEU A 876 13.78 -11.79 51.36
CA LEU A 876 14.88 -11.16 52.10
C LEU A 876 15.65 -12.18 52.97
N GLY A 877 14.98 -13.23 53.42
CA GLY A 877 15.58 -14.32 54.22
C GLY A 877 16.05 -15.53 53.40
N ALA A 878 15.85 -15.55 52.08
CA ALA A 878 16.18 -16.69 51.23
C ALA A 878 17.67 -16.70 50.85
N ARG A 879 18.37 -17.81 51.13
CA ARG A 879 19.79 -17.99 50.79
C ARG A 879 19.98 -18.76 49.49
N SER A 880 18.96 -19.49 49.07
CA SER A 880 18.93 -20.23 47.81
C SER A 880 17.53 -20.30 47.22
N ILE A 881 17.41 -20.75 45.97
CA ILE A 881 16.12 -20.99 45.31
C ILE A 881 15.30 -22.07 46.04
N GLU A 882 15.94 -22.99 46.77
CA GLU A 882 15.25 -24.04 47.52
C GLU A 882 14.42 -23.48 48.68
N ASP A 883 14.83 -22.36 49.27
CA ASP A 883 14.09 -21.68 50.35
C ASP A 883 12.79 -21.03 49.84
N LEU A 884 12.66 -20.84 48.53
CA LEU A 884 11.47 -20.29 47.87
C LEU A 884 10.48 -21.37 47.43
N ARG A 885 10.89 -22.66 47.43
CA ARG A 885 10.02 -23.79 47.06
C ARG A 885 8.96 -23.99 48.15
N GLY A 886 7.72 -23.60 47.84
CA GLY A 886 6.57 -23.67 48.73
C GLY A 886 5.90 -22.32 49.00
N ILE A 887 6.59 -21.21 48.73
CA ILE A 887 6.05 -19.84 48.79
C ILE A 887 5.63 -19.40 47.39
N VAL A 888 6.47 -19.70 46.39
CA VAL A 888 6.23 -19.42 44.98
C VAL A 888 6.55 -20.66 44.19
N ASN A 889 5.76 -20.92 43.15
CA ASN A 889 6.09 -21.96 42.20
C ASN A 889 7.20 -21.48 41.26
N VAL A 890 8.29 -22.23 41.22
CA VAL A 890 9.52 -21.85 40.54
C VAL A 890 9.84 -22.93 39.51
N VAL A 891 10.03 -22.52 38.25
CA VAL A 891 10.13 -23.40 37.08
C VAL A 891 11.51 -23.25 36.44
N CYS A 892 12.16 -24.38 36.15
CA CYS A 892 13.43 -24.41 35.44
C CYS A 892 13.27 -23.93 34.00
N MET A 893 14.23 -23.14 33.52
CA MET A 893 14.25 -22.60 32.15
C MET A 893 14.12 -23.71 31.09
N ASP A 894 14.81 -24.85 31.27
CA ASP A 894 14.72 -26.00 30.36
C ASP A 894 13.28 -26.56 30.26
N SER A 895 12.61 -26.70 31.41
CA SER A 895 11.23 -27.19 31.46
C SER A 895 10.26 -26.22 30.80
N CYS A 896 10.48 -24.90 30.98
CA CYS A 896 9.67 -23.88 30.32
C CYS A 896 9.87 -23.91 28.80
N ILE A 897 11.10 -23.98 28.31
CA ILE A 897 11.38 -24.03 26.87
C ILE A 897 10.73 -25.26 26.24
N ARG A 898 10.81 -26.43 26.89
CA ARG A 898 10.14 -27.67 26.43
C ARG A 898 8.62 -27.57 26.37
N GLN A 899 8.00 -26.79 27.28
CA GLN A 899 6.55 -26.63 27.34
C GLN A 899 6.02 -25.57 26.39
N TRP A 900 6.73 -24.45 26.22
CA TRP A 900 6.19 -23.25 25.58
C TRP A 900 6.72 -22.97 24.18
N THR A 901 7.85 -23.59 23.77
CA THR A 901 8.45 -23.33 22.44
C THR A 901 8.07 -24.33 21.35
N THR A 902 7.89 -23.84 20.12
CA THR A 902 7.52 -24.65 18.94
C THR A 902 8.61 -25.62 18.48
N LEU A 903 9.88 -25.25 18.69
CA LEU A 903 11.06 -25.92 18.14
C LEU A 903 11.67 -26.89 19.16
N THR A 904 11.47 -28.19 18.94
CA THR A 904 12.01 -29.26 19.81
C THR A 904 13.53 -29.19 20.01
N ASN A 905 14.25 -28.71 18.99
CA ASN A 905 15.71 -28.65 18.98
C ASN A 905 16.29 -27.54 19.88
N LEU A 906 15.49 -26.54 20.28
CA LEU A 906 15.95 -25.47 21.17
C LEU A 906 16.06 -25.95 22.63
N ALA A 907 15.29 -26.97 22.98
CA ALA A 907 15.39 -27.67 24.25
C ALA A 907 16.64 -28.58 24.35
N ASP A 908 17.35 -28.81 23.26
CA ASP A 908 18.58 -29.64 23.26
C ASP A 908 19.84 -28.84 23.63
N LEU A 909 19.70 -27.52 23.82
CA LEU A 909 20.77 -26.68 24.37
C LEU A 909 21.03 -27.03 25.83
N ALA A 910 22.23 -26.71 26.31
CA ALA A 910 22.66 -27.00 27.68
C ALA A 910 22.05 -26.02 28.71
N TRP A 911 20.72 -25.81 28.68
CA TRP A 911 20.00 -24.92 29.62
C TRP A 911 20.20 -25.36 31.07
N THR A 912 20.34 -26.65 31.33
CA THR A 912 20.59 -27.20 32.66
C THR A 912 21.91 -26.75 33.28
N SER A 913 22.93 -26.42 32.46
CA SER A 913 24.21 -25.87 32.96
C SER A 913 24.16 -24.37 33.27
N THR A 914 23.09 -23.66 32.90
CA THR A 914 22.97 -22.20 33.10
C THR A 914 22.44 -21.81 34.48
N GLN A 915 21.89 -22.77 35.22
CA GLN A 915 21.27 -22.58 36.55
C GLN A 915 20.21 -21.45 36.60
N ILE A 916 19.53 -21.19 35.48
CA ILE A 916 18.46 -20.19 35.38
C ILE A 916 17.13 -20.83 35.74
N VAL A 917 16.40 -20.15 36.62
CA VAL A 917 15.07 -20.56 37.09
C VAL A 917 14.18 -19.32 37.09
N GLY A 918 12.90 -19.44 36.79
CA GLY A 918 11.97 -18.31 36.81
C GLY A 918 10.75 -18.60 37.67
N THR A 919 10.10 -17.55 38.18
CA THR A 919 8.79 -17.70 38.82
C THR A 919 7.75 -18.13 37.77
N GLU A 920 6.71 -18.85 38.18
CA GLU A 920 5.58 -19.18 37.29
C GLU A 920 5.00 -17.92 36.63
N LYS A 921 5.01 -16.78 37.33
CA LYS A 921 4.47 -15.51 36.84
C LYS A 921 5.33 -14.86 35.75
N PHE A 922 6.65 -15.06 35.80
CA PHE A 922 7.53 -14.60 34.72
C PHE A 922 7.15 -15.25 33.39
N PHE A 923 6.86 -16.55 33.41
CA PHE A 923 6.52 -17.34 32.21
C PHE A 923 5.03 -17.27 31.81
N ALA A 924 4.11 -17.08 32.76
CA ALA A 924 2.67 -17.06 32.50
C ALA A 924 2.14 -15.66 32.11
N THR A 925 2.36 -15.25 30.86
CA THR A 925 1.92 -13.94 30.33
C THR A 925 0.46 -13.93 29.82
N VAL A 926 -0.03 -15.08 29.34
CA VAL A 926 -1.36 -15.21 28.73
C VAL A 926 -2.12 -16.44 29.25
N VAL A 927 -3.45 -16.40 29.18
CA VAL A 927 -4.30 -17.55 29.50
C VAL A 927 -4.20 -18.59 28.37
N ALA A 928 -3.42 -19.65 28.59
CA ALA A 928 -3.24 -20.76 27.67
C ALA A 928 -4.58 -21.41 27.24
N ARG A 929 -4.80 -21.62 25.95
CA ARG A 929 -5.97 -22.38 25.43
C ARG A 929 -5.59 -23.85 25.48
N ARG A 930 -6.14 -24.59 26.45
CA ARG A 930 -5.95 -26.05 26.59
C ARG A 930 -5.97 -26.75 25.22
N GLY A 931 -4.81 -27.21 24.76
CA GLY A 931 -4.64 -27.98 23.52
C GLY A 931 -3.92 -27.26 22.36
N ILE A 932 -3.52 -25.99 22.48
CA ILE A 932 -2.72 -25.25 21.48
C ILE A 932 -1.60 -24.47 22.18
N ASP A 933 -0.73 -25.15 22.93
CA ASP A 933 0.27 -24.50 23.77
C ASP A 933 1.66 -24.61 23.17
N ARG A 934 1.99 -23.74 22.20
CA ARG A 934 3.38 -23.36 21.83
C ARG A 934 3.36 -21.92 21.29
N MET A 935 3.74 -20.96 22.13
CA MET A 935 3.46 -19.52 21.97
C MET A 935 4.74 -18.69 22.15
N ASN A 936 5.69 -18.77 21.20
CA ASN A 936 6.97 -18.01 21.28
C ASN A 936 6.75 -16.49 21.35
N GLU A 937 5.68 -16.00 20.71
CA GLU A 937 5.38 -14.57 20.53
C GLU A 937 4.94 -13.86 21.82
N PHE A 938 4.52 -14.61 22.85
CA PHE A 938 4.02 -14.06 24.12
C PHE A 938 5.01 -14.24 25.28
N LEU A 939 6.22 -14.75 25.05
CA LEU A 939 7.23 -14.90 26.11
C LEU A 939 7.68 -13.52 26.61
N ARG A 940 7.82 -13.35 27.93
CA ARG A 940 8.38 -12.11 28.50
C ARG A 940 9.87 -11.97 28.12
N VAL A 941 10.36 -10.74 28.02
CA VAL A 941 11.81 -10.46 27.90
C VAL A 941 12.43 -10.47 29.30
N ILE A 942 13.65 -10.97 29.43
CA ILE A 942 14.41 -10.91 30.68
C ILE A 942 14.95 -9.49 30.83
N ASP A 943 14.46 -8.78 31.84
CA ASP A 943 14.89 -7.41 32.17
C ASP A 943 15.52 -7.32 33.56
N VAL A 944 14.85 -7.85 34.60
CA VAL A 944 15.38 -7.88 35.97
C VAL A 944 15.62 -9.31 36.44
N MET A 945 16.75 -9.54 37.10
CA MET A 945 17.12 -10.84 37.65
C MET A 945 17.72 -10.73 39.05
N LEU A 946 17.56 -11.81 39.81
CA LEU A 946 18.08 -12.00 41.15
C LEU A 946 19.17 -13.08 41.12
N ILE A 947 20.37 -12.77 41.61
CA ILE A 947 21.51 -13.67 41.59
C ILE A 947 21.91 -14.01 43.02
N PHE A 948 21.83 -15.28 43.39
CA PHE A 948 22.17 -15.78 44.73
C PHE A 948 23.68 -16.04 44.89
N GLU A 949 24.15 -16.25 46.12
CA GLU A 949 25.57 -16.52 46.40
C GLU A 949 26.12 -17.82 45.78
N ASN A 950 25.24 -18.72 45.35
CA ASN A 950 25.56 -19.98 44.69
C ASN A 950 25.50 -19.88 43.15
N ASP A 951 25.52 -18.66 42.60
CA ASP A 951 25.43 -18.34 41.16
C ASP A 951 24.12 -18.75 40.47
N GLN A 952 23.09 -19.12 41.25
CA GLN A 952 21.76 -19.38 40.69
C GLN A 952 21.05 -18.07 40.34
N VAL A 953 20.42 -18.04 39.17
CA VAL A 953 19.69 -16.87 38.65
C VAL A 953 18.19 -17.11 38.72
N LEU A 954 17.47 -16.24 39.42
CA LEU A 954 16.02 -16.22 39.50
C LEU A 954 15.44 -15.09 38.65
N LEU A 955 14.64 -15.45 37.65
CA LEU A 955 13.90 -14.54 36.80
C LEU A 955 12.55 -14.19 37.44
N VAL A 956 12.26 -12.90 37.53
CA VAL A 956 11.04 -12.35 38.13
C VAL A 956 10.34 -11.42 37.15
N SER A 957 9.02 -11.31 37.27
CA SER A 957 8.25 -10.32 36.51
C SER A 957 8.56 -8.88 36.97
N GLU A 958 8.34 -7.89 36.10
CA GLU A 958 8.54 -6.45 36.41
C GLU A 958 7.81 -6.04 37.71
N ARG A 959 6.56 -6.49 37.87
CA ARG A 959 5.78 -6.24 39.08
C ARG A 959 6.38 -6.87 40.35
N GLU A 960 6.97 -8.05 40.22
CA GLU A 960 7.67 -8.69 41.34
C GLU A 960 8.97 -7.96 41.66
N ALA A 961 9.71 -7.54 40.64
CA ALA A 961 10.93 -6.75 40.79
C ALA A 961 10.66 -5.42 41.52
N ASP A 962 9.62 -4.67 41.14
CA ASP A 962 9.27 -3.39 41.77
C ASP A 962 8.95 -3.54 43.26
N GLN A 963 8.19 -4.59 43.62
CA GLN A 963 7.83 -4.86 45.02
C GLN A 963 9.04 -5.32 45.84
N ILE A 964 9.95 -6.09 45.24
CA ILE A 964 11.20 -6.48 45.88
C ILE A 964 12.14 -5.28 46.04
N LEU A 965 12.19 -4.38 45.06
CA LEU A 965 12.96 -3.14 45.09
C LEU A 965 12.47 -2.21 46.22
N GLU A 966 11.15 -2.05 46.34
CA GLU A 966 10.52 -1.27 47.42
C GLU A 966 10.90 -1.84 48.80
N LEU A 967 10.86 -3.17 48.95
CA LEU A 967 11.30 -3.84 50.18
C LEU A 967 12.79 -3.62 50.46
N LEU A 968 13.66 -3.77 49.46
CA LEU A 968 15.10 -3.55 49.60
C LEU A 968 15.44 -2.10 49.99
N TRP A 969 14.66 -1.12 49.52
CA TRP A 969 14.83 0.28 49.93
C TRP A 969 14.31 0.57 51.35
N SER A 970 13.31 -0.19 51.81
CA SER A 970 12.70 -0.02 53.13
C SER A 970 13.43 -0.73 54.28
N THR A 971 14.29 -1.71 53.98
CA THR A 971 14.94 -2.58 54.98
C THR A 971 16.46 -2.38 54.99
N SER A 972 17.08 -2.25 56.16
CA SER A 972 18.55 -2.10 56.30
C SER A 972 19.31 -3.44 56.40
N ASP A 973 18.61 -4.57 56.29
CA ASP A 973 19.17 -5.91 56.51
C ASP A 973 19.96 -6.43 55.30
N SER A 974 21.02 -7.19 55.57
CA SER A 974 21.89 -7.79 54.55
C SER A 974 21.18 -8.93 53.82
N CYS A 975 20.68 -8.68 52.61
CA CYS A 975 20.09 -9.70 51.74
C CYS A 975 21.15 -10.62 51.11
N SER A 976 20.87 -11.91 51.02
CA SER A 976 21.76 -12.96 50.48
C SER A 976 21.74 -13.11 48.95
N PHE A 977 21.20 -12.13 48.24
CA PHE A 977 21.11 -12.11 46.78
C PHE A 977 21.41 -10.71 46.23
N ARG A 978 21.63 -10.63 44.92
CA ARG A 978 21.89 -9.40 44.16
C ARG A 978 20.77 -9.16 43.17
N LEU A 979 20.17 -7.98 43.21
CA LEU A 979 19.19 -7.54 42.23
C LEU A 979 19.90 -6.68 41.18
N VAL A 980 19.80 -7.10 39.92
CA VAL A 980 20.45 -6.44 38.78
C VAL A 980 19.51 -6.33 37.58
N ASN A 981 19.62 -5.24 36.84
CA ASN A 981 18.99 -5.09 35.54
C ASN A 981 19.92 -5.66 34.44
N PHE A 982 19.37 -6.48 33.55
CA PHE A 982 20.11 -7.17 32.50
C PHE A 982 20.83 -6.21 31.55
N ALA A 983 20.18 -5.13 31.10
CA ALA A 983 20.78 -4.14 30.21
C ALA A 983 21.98 -3.43 30.87
N LEU A 984 21.88 -3.10 32.17
CA LEU A 984 22.97 -2.47 32.92
C LEU A 984 24.14 -3.44 33.16
N VAL A 985 23.86 -4.74 33.32
CA VAL A 985 24.91 -5.76 33.40
C VAL A 985 25.65 -5.87 32.07
N CYS A 986 24.92 -5.88 30.94
CA CYS A 986 25.52 -5.87 29.61
C CYS A 986 26.40 -4.63 29.37
N GLU A 987 25.98 -3.46 29.85
CA GLU A 987 26.77 -2.22 29.82
C GLU A 987 28.06 -2.32 30.67
N GLY A 988 27.97 -2.93 31.87
CA GLY A 988 29.15 -3.20 32.71
C GLY A 988 30.17 -4.09 31.99
N VAL A 989 29.68 -5.15 31.33
CA VAL A 989 30.52 -6.07 30.52
C VAL A 989 31.13 -5.36 29.31
N ASP A 990 30.43 -4.41 28.68
CA ASP A 990 30.98 -3.59 27.59
C ASP A 990 32.14 -2.69 28.04
N ARG A 991 32.03 -2.14 29.25
CA ARG A 991 33.03 -1.23 29.82
C ARG A 991 34.29 -1.97 30.25
N ILE A 992 34.15 -3.10 30.95
CA ILE A 992 35.26 -3.78 31.67
C ILE A 992 35.68 -5.12 31.03
N GLY A 993 34.76 -5.83 30.38
CA GLY A 993 35.02 -7.12 29.75
C GLY A 993 34.87 -8.32 30.71
N ARG A 994 35.68 -9.37 30.52
CA ARG A 994 35.50 -10.69 31.18
C ARG A 994 35.54 -10.66 32.72
N LYS A 995 36.21 -9.68 33.34
CA LYS A 995 36.39 -9.57 34.80
C LYS A 995 35.40 -8.60 35.46
N THR A 996 34.25 -8.36 34.84
CA THR A 996 33.23 -7.45 35.37
C THR A 996 32.73 -7.96 36.71
N GLN A 997 32.83 -7.12 37.75
CA GLN A 997 32.26 -7.40 39.06
C GLN A 997 30.91 -6.72 39.22
N PHE A 998 30.08 -7.19 40.16
CA PHE A 998 28.78 -6.57 40.42
C PHE A 998 28.87 -5.10 40.85
N ARG A 999 29.98 -4.67 41.47
CA ARG A 999 30.22 -3.26 41.83
C ARG A 999 30.29 -2.34 40.61
N ASP A 1000 30.66 -2.91 39.47
CA ASP A 1000 30.87 -2.19 38.23
C ASP A 1000 29.58 -2.01 37.43
N VAL A 1001 28.52 -2.71 37.83
CA VAL A 1001 27.20 -2.65 37.22
C VAL A 1001 26.42 -1.50 37.87
N PRO A 1002 25.96 -0.50 37.09
CA PRO A 1002 25.13 0.58 37.62
C PRO A 1002 23.88 0.01 38.30
N LEU A 1003 23.53 0.55 39.48
CA LEU A 1003 22.32 0.19 40.22
C LEU A 1003 22.22 -1.29 40.66
N ALA A 1004 23.34 -2.02 40.73
CA ALA A 1004 23.36 -3.32 41.38
C ALA A 1004 23.12 -3.18 42.90
N LEU A 1005 22.10 -3.86 43.41
CA LEU A 1005 21.71 -3.83 44.83
C LEU A 1005 21.94 -5.19 45.47
N GLY A 1006 22.40 -5.20 46.74
CA GLY A 1006 22.56 -6.42 47.52
C GLY A 1006 23.95 -6.58 48.17
N CYS A 1007 24.27 -7.78 48.64
CA CYS A 1007 25.52 -8.06 49.35
C CYS A 1007 26.64 -8.58 48.43
N ARG A 1008 27.90 -8.39 48.86
CA ARG A 1008 29.11 -8.92 48.19
C ARG A 1008 29.18 -8.57 46.70
N LEU A 1009 29.19 -7.28 46.39
CA LEU A 1009 29.32 -6.75 45.02
C LEU A 1009 30.72 -6.97 44.40
N ASP A 1010 31.67 -7.49 45.18
CA ASP A 1010 33.05 -7.77 44.76
C ASP A 1010 33.18 -9.04 43.89
N GLN A 1011 32.11 -9.84 43.73
CA GLN A 1011 32.12 -11.06 42.92
C GLN A 1011 31.96 -10.78 41.42
N GLU A 1012 32.52 -11.67 40.58
CA GLU A 1012 32.37 -11.62 39.13
C GLU A 1012 30.95 -12.03 38.70
N VAL A 1013 30.48 -11.46 37.59
CA VAL A 1013 29.15 -11.74 37.04
C VAL A 1013 29.16 -13.09 36.28
N PRO A 1014 28.15 -13.97 36.47
CA PRO A 1014 28.10 -15.28 35.80
C PRO A 1014 27.85 -15.16 34.28
N VAL A 1015 28.94 -15.22 33.50
CA VAL A 1015 28.93 -15.00 32.03
C VAL A 1015 28.09 -16.04 31.27
N LEU A 1016 28.01 -17.29 31.74
CA LEU A 1016 27.21 -18.35 31.10
C LEU A 1016 25.70 -18.09 31.19
N SER A 1017 25.23 -17.61 32.34
CA SER A 1017 23.83 -17.24 32.53
C SER A 1017 23.47 -16.01 31.70
N LEU A 1018 24.39 -15.03 31.57
CA LEU A 1018 24.19 -13.88 30.68
C LEU A 1018 24.07 -14.28 29.21
N ALA A 1019 24.94 -15.17 28.73
CA ALA A 1019 24.90 -15.69 27.36
C ALA A 1019 23.55 -16.37 27.07
N ALA A 1020 23.04 -17.15 28.02
CA ALA A 1020 21.73 -17.80 27.92
C ALA A 1020 20.57 -16.79 27.91
N CYS A 1021 20.65 -15.72 28.70
CA CYS A 1021 19.67 -14.62 28.68
C CYS A 1021 19.65 -13.88 27.34
N HIS A 1022 20.82 -13.60 26.73
CA HIS A 1022 20.90 -13.01 25.38
C HIS A 1022 20.18 -13.87 24.32
N VAL A 1023 20.41 -15.18 24.34
CA VAL A 1023 19.75 -16.13 23.43
C VAL A 1023 18.23 -16.14 23.64
N PHE A 1024 17.77 -16.11 24.90
CA PHE A 1024 16.32 -16.11 25.21
C PHE A 1024 15.61 -14.80 24.83
N ASN A 1025 16.27 -13.65 25.00
CA ASN A 1025 15.77 -12.34 24.57
C ASN A 1025 15.77 -12.18 23.04
N GLY A 1026 16.39 -13.11 22.30
CA GLY A 1026 16.49 -13.03 20.85
C GLY A 1026 17.46 -11.94 20.38
N GLU A 1027 18.42 -11.56 21.22
CA GLU A 1027 19.44 -10.58 20.85
C GLU A 1027 20.52 -11.23 19.98
N THR A 1028 20.84 -10.58 18.87
CA THR A 1028 21.73 -11.18 17.86
C THR A 1028 22.95 -10.33 17.51
N MET A 1029 23.06 -9.13 18.08
CA MET A 1029 24.14 -8.17 17.81
C MET A 1029 24.76 -7.61 19.11
N PRO A 1030 25.49 -8.44 19.88
CA PRO A 1030 26.32 -7.92 20.97
C PRO A 1030 27.44 -7.03 20.41
N THR A 1031 27.94 -6.09 21.22
CA THR A 1031 29.07 -5.23 20.84
C THR A 1031 30.33 -6.06 20.58
N THR A 1032 31.34 -5.51 19.88
CA THR A 1032 32.60 -6.22 19.60
C THR A 1032 33.32 -6.70 20.87
N ARG A 1033 33.17 -6.00 22.01
CA ARG A 1033 33.74 -6.40 23.29
C ARG A 1033 32.96 -7.52 23.95
N GLN A 1034 31.63 -7.46 23.94
CA GLN A 1034 30.77 -8.56 24.37
C GLN A 1034 30.98 -9.81 23.53
N GLN A 1035 31.14 -9.69 22.21
CA GLN A 1035 31.42 -10.81 21.32
C GLN A 1035 32.65 -11.61 21.76
N ALA A 1036 33.75 -10.94 22.12
CA ALA A 1036 34.97 -11.61 22.56
C ALA A 1036 34.78 -12.39 23.88
N VAL A 1037 33.89 -11.93 24.76
CA VAL A 1037 33.59 -12.57 26.06
C VAL A 1037 32.57 -13.70 25.89
N LEU A 1038 31.51 -13.47 25.11
CA LEU A 1038 30.39 -14.38 24.92
C LEU A 1038 30.70 -15.54 23.96
N ASN A 1039 31.60 -15.36 22.99
CA ASN A 1039 31.88 -16.36 21.94
C ASN A 1039 32.20 -17.75 22.52
N ASN A 1040 33.17 -17.84 23.42
CA ASN A 1040 33.60 -19.13 24.01
C ASN A 1040 32.47 -19.80 24.82
N VAL A 1041 31.69 -18.99 25.53
CA VAL A 1041 30.64 -19.46 26.45
C VAL A 1041 29.37 -19.85 25.69
N LEU A 1042 29.06 -19.15 24.60
CA LEU A 1042 27.99 -19.52 23.67
C LEU A 1042 28.32 -20.84 22.97
N CYS A 1043 29.57 -21.08 22.58
CA CYS A 1043 29.98 -22.39 22.05
C CYS A 1043 29.69 -23.54 23.03
N ASP A 1044 29.92 -23.33 24.32
CA ASP A 1044 29.64 -24.31 25.38
C ASP A 1044 28.13 -24.52 25.61
N LEU A 1045 27.31 -23.48 25.45
CA LEU A 1045 25.84 -23.56 25.52
C LEU A 1045 25.24 -24.28 24.30
N LEU A 1046 25.84 -24.06 23.12
CA LEU A 1046 25.41 -24.52 21.79
C LEU A 1046 25.99 -25.91 21.39
N LYS A 1047 26.26 -26.82 22.34
CA LYS A 1047 26.69 -28.23 22.14
C LYS A 1047 26.05 -28.88 20.89
N PRO A 1048 26.65 -29.90 20.22
CA PRO A 1048 26.32 -30.25 18.83
C PRO A 1048 24.84 -30.62 18.58
N VAL A 1049 24.04 -29.60 18.26
CA VAL A 1049 22.68 -29.70 17.74
C VAL A 1049 22.78 -29.80 16.21
N ALA A 1050 22.00 -30.68 15.59
CA ALA A 1050 21.92 -30.73 14.14
C ALA A 1050 21.14 -29.50 13.60
N GLN A 1051 21.71 -28.80 12.61
CA GLN A 1051 21.07 -27.62 11.96
C GLN A 1051 20.84 -26.44 12.92
N ARG A 1052 21.93 -25.95 13.55
CA ARG A 1052 21.88 -24.84 14.53
C ARG A 1052 21.35 -23.55 13.92
N GLU A 1053 21.81 -23.24 12.71
CA GLU A 1053 21.46 -22.02 11.98
C GLU A 1053 19.95 -21.88 11.75
N ALA A 1054 19.32 -22.93 11.20
CA ALA A 1054 17.89 -22.92 10.88
C ALA A 1054 17.00 -22.86 12.14
N THR A 1055 17.40 -23.58 13.20
CA THR A 1055 16.65 -23.65 14.45
C THR A 1055 16.66 -22.32 15.19
N LEU A 1056 17.84 -21.72 15.40
CA LEU A 1056 17.96 -20.45 16.11
C LEU A 1056 17.49 -19.27 15.28
N GLY A 1057 17.68 -19.32 13.96
CA GLY A 1057 17.13 -18.32 13.04
C GLY A 1057 15.60 -18.20 13.17
N ASN A 1058 14.89 -19.32 13.16
CA ASN A 1058 13.43 -19.33 13.33
C ASN A 1058 12.98 -18.80 14.70
N PHE A 1059 13.72 -19.11 15.78
CA PHE A 1059 13.39 -18.62 17.12
C PHE A 1059 13.56 -17.11 17.25
N VAL A 1060 14.70 -16.56 16.80
CA VAL A 1060 14.96 -15.11 16.81
C VAL A 1060 13.92 -14.37 15.97
N MET A 1061 13.61 -14.87 14.77
CA MET A 1061 12.59 -14.28 13.90
C MET A 1061 11.21 -14.24 14.58
N SER A 1062 10.86 -15.27 15.35
CA SER A 1062 9.58 -15.30 16.11
C SER A 1062 9.53 -14.34 17.30
N ARG A 1063 10.66 -13.83 17.79
CA ARG A 1063 10.74 -12.87 18.92
C ARG A 1063 10.68 -11.41 18.46
N GLY A 1064 10.49 -11.14 17.17
CA GLY A 1064 10.27 -9.79 16.63
C GLY A 1064 11.53 -8.93 16.46
N ASN A 1065 12.71 -9.39 16.89
CA ASN A 1065 13.98 -8.66 16.72
C ASN A 1065 14.63 -8.89 15.34
N GLY A 1066 13.81 -8.88 14.29
CA GLY A 1066 14.24 -8.90 12.88
C GLY A 1066 14.90 -7.58 12.49
N HIS A 1067 16.07 -7.28 13.05
CA HIS A 1067 16.83 -6.12 12.60
C HIS A 1067 17.37 -6.35 11.18
N LYS A 1068 17.37 -5.27 10.38
CA LYS A 1068 17.76 -5.19 8.95
C LYS A 1068 19.26 -5.45 8.69
N TRP A 1069 19.85 -6.49 9.28
CA TRP A 1069 21.26 -6.85 9.12
C TRP A 1069 21.39 -8.14 8.32
N THR A 1070 22.32 -8.16 7.36
CA THR A 1070 22.52 -9.29 6.43
C THR A 1070 23.07 -10.55 7.10
N ARG A 1071 23.75 -10.42 8.25
CA ARG A 1071 24.24 -11.53 9.10
C ARG A 1071 24.30 -11.04 10.53
N SER A 1072 23.81 -11.83 11.48
CA SER A 1072 23.95 -11.55 12.91
C SER A 1072 25.12 -12.30 13.53
N PHE A 1073 25.67 -11.82 14.64
CA PHE A 1073 26.80 -12.49 15.33
C PHE A 1073 26.46 -13.93 15.71
N LEU A 1074 25.25 -14.16 16.24
CA LEU A 1074 24.78 -15.50 16.60
C LEU A 1074 24.65 -16.41 15.36
N HIS A 1075 24.13 -15.86 14.26
CA HIS A 1075 24.02 -16.58 12.99
C HIS A 1075 25.39 -16.94 12.42
N GLU A 1076 26.33 -16.00 12.39
CA GLU A 1076 27.70 -16.22 11.91
C GLU A 1076 28.45 -17.24 12.78
N LEU A 1077 28.27 -17.19 14.10
CA LEU A 1077 28.83 -18.17 15.02
C LEU A 1077 28.30 -19.57 14.73
N CYS A 1078 26.98 -19.74 14.55
CA CYS A 1078 26.39 -21.02 14.19
C CYS A 1078 26.91 -21.54 12.84
N CYS A 1079 27.02 -20.70 11.81
CA CYS A 1079 27.57 -21.10 10.52
C CYS A 1079 29.03 -21.57 10.64
N ARG A 1080 29.87 -20.86 11.41
CA ARG A 1080 31.28 -21.25 11.63
C ARG A 1080 31.37 -22.60 12.36
N MET A 1081 30.59 -22.79 13.42
CA MET A 1081 30.57 -24.05 14.17
C MET A 1081 30.04 -25.24 13.33
N ASP A 1082 29.05 -25.00 12.46
CA ASP A 1082 28.51 -26.04 11.59
C ASP A 1082 29.51 -26.41 10.47
N LEU A 1083 30.27 -25.44 9.95
CA LEU A 1083 31.39 -25.67 9.04
C LEU A 1083 32.54 -26.45 9.70
N GLU A 1084 32.96 -26.07 10.91
CA GLU A 1084 34.00 -26.79 11.67
C GLU A 1084 33.63 -28.26 11.93
N LEU A 1085 32.36 -28.54 12.26
CA LEU A 1085 31.84 -29.90 12.42
C LEU A 1085 31.80 -30.68 11.10
N GLN A 1086 31.51 -30.04 9.97
CA GLN A 1086 31.57 -30.67 8.66
C GLN A 1086 33.01 -31.03 8.26
N VAL A 1087 33.97 -30.13 8.52
CA VAL A 1087 35.40 -30.37 8.30
C VAL A 1087 35.89 -31.56 9.14
N LEU A 1088 35.59 -31.57 10.44
CA LEU A 1088 35.91 -32.68 11.35
C LEU A 1088 35.31 -34.03 10.92
N LYS A 1089 34.09 -34.03 10.35
CA LYS A 1089 33.45 -35.26 9.81
C LYS A 1089 34.00 -35.71 8.46
N SER A 1090 34.57 -34.79 7.67
CA SER A 1090 35.08 -35.07 6.33
C SER A 1090 36.48 -35.69 6.29
N GLY A 1091 37.21 -35.70 7.41
CA GLY A 1091 38.51 -36.38 7.53
C GLY A 1091 39.62 -35.89 6.60
N LEU A 1092 39.50 -34.68 6.05
CA LEU A 1092 40.55 -34.02 5.27
C LEU A 1092 41.31 -33.03 6.16
N PRO A 1093 42.66 -33.03 6.11
CA PRO A 1093 43.50 -32.18 6.96
C PRO A 1093 43.33 -30.68 6.67
#